data_AF-A0A8J6KYR7-F1
#
_entry.id   AF-A0A8J6KYR7-F1
#
_cell.length_a   1.000
_cell.length_b   1.000
_cell.length_c   1.000
_cell.angle_alpha   90.00
_cell.angle_beta   90.00
_cell.angle_gamma   90.00
#
_symmetry.space_group_name_H-M   'P 1'
#
loop_
_entity.id
_entity.type
_entity.pdbx_description
1 polymer ?
#
loop_
_entity_poly.entity_id
_entity_poly.type
_entity_poly.pdbx_seq_one_letter_code
_entity_poly.pdbx_strand_id
1 'polypeptide(L)'
;MKNMEKELLCPVCQEMYKQPLVLPCTHNVCQACAREVLGQQGYLGHGGDPSSEPTSPASTPSTRSPRLSRRTLPKPDRLDRLLKSGFGTYPGRKRGALHPQTIVFPCPACQGDVELGERGLSGLFRNLTLERVVERYRQSVSVGGAILCQLCKPPPLEATKGCTECRATFCNECFKLFHPWGTQKAQHEPTLPTLSFRPKGLMCPDHKEEVTHYCKTCQRLVCQLCRVRRTHSGHKITPVLSAYQALKDKLTKSLAYILGNQDTVQTQICELEETIRHTEVSGQQAKEEVSQLVRGLGAVLEEKRASLLQAIEECQQERLSRLSAQMHEHQSLLDGSGLVGYAQEVLKETDQPCFVQAAKQLHNRIARATEALQMFRPAASSSFRHCQLDVGREMKLLTELNFLRVPEAPVIDTQRTFAYDQIFLCWRLPPHSPPAWHYTIEFRRTDVPAQPGPTRWQRREEVRGTSALLENPDTGSVYVLRVRGCNKAGYGEYSEDVHLHTPPAPVLHFFLDGRWGASRERLAISKDQRAVRSIPGLPLLLAAERLLTGCHLSVDVVLGDVAVTQGRSYWACAVDPASYLVKVGVGLESKLQESFQGAPDVISPRYDPDSGHDSGAEDATVEALPPFAFLTIGMGKILLGSGASSNAGLTGRDGPAASCTVPLPPRLGICLDYEQGRVSFLDAVSFRGLLECPLDCSGPVCPAFCFIGGGAVQLQEPVGTKPERKVTIGGFAKLD
;
A
#
# COMPACT_ATOMS: atom_id res chain seq x y z
N MET A 1 1.08 5.33 -49.20
CA MET A 1 2.28 5.82 -49.92
C MET A 1 2.98 6.98 -49.22
N LYS A 2 2.32 8.10 -48.85
CA LYS A 2 2.99 9.28 -48.21
C LYS A 2 3.97 8.94 -47.05
N ASN A 3 3.65 7.97 -46.18
CA ASN A 3 4.58 7.58 -45.09
C ASN A 3 5.90 6.97 -45.58
N MET A 4 5.94 6.37 -46.78
CA MET A 4 7.18 5.80 -47.36
C MET A 4 8.16 6.88 -47.81
N GLU A 5 7.69 8.12 -48.04
CA GLU A 5 8.55 9.24 -48.44
C GLU A 5 9.60 9.56 -47.37
N LYS A 6 9.19 9.56 -46.09
CA LYS A 6 10.06 9.85 -44.93
C LYS A 6 11.27 8.91 -44.85
N GLU A 7 11.07 7.62 -45.13
CA GLU A 7 12.11 6.58 -45.15
C GLU A 7 13.15 6.77 -46.28
N LEU A 8 12.85 7.65 -47.25
CA LEU A 8 13.64 7.87 -48.47
C LEU A 8 14.39 9.21 -48.49
N LEU A 9 14.25 10.01 -47.43
CA LEU A 9 14.95 11.29 -47.25
C LEU A 9 16.27 11.12 -46.48
N CYS A 10 17.29 11.88 -46.86
CA CYS A 10 18.56 11.95 -46.15
C CYS A 10 18.44 12.86 -44.90
N PRO A 11 18.86 12.42 -43.71
CA PRO A 11 18.68 13.21 -42.48
C PRO A 11 19.52 14.50 -42.42
N VAL A 12 20.50 14.68 -43.31
CA VAL A 12 21.31 15.92 -43.39
C VAL A 12 20.68 16.96 -44.32
N CYS A 13 20.48 16.60 -45.60
CA CYS A 13 19.99 17.54 -46.60
C CYS A 13 18.47 17.55 -46.80
N GLN A 14 17.73 16.67 -46.10
CA GLN A 14 16.28 16.42 -46.20
C GLN A 14 15.75 16.00 -47.59
N GLU A 15 16.59 16.09 -48.62
CA GLU A 15 16.38 15.58 -49.96
C GLU A 15 16.38 14.03 -50.04
N MET A 16 15.61 13.49 -50.99
CA MET A 16 15.64 12.06 -51.35
C MET A 16 17.05 11.59 -51.73
N TYR A 17 17.53 10.48 -51.14
CA TYR A 17 18.94 10.07 -51.18
C TYR A 17 19.61 10.14 -52.58
N LYS A 18 20.84 10.65 -52.57
CA LYS A 18 21.76 10.78 -53.72
C LYS A 18 23.09 10.11 -53.33
N GLN A 19 23.40 8.97 -53.96
CA GLN A 19 24.57 8.12 -53.64
C GLN A 19 24.70 7.81 -52.13
N PRO A 20 23.72 7.12 -51.51
CA PRO A 20 23.74 6.84 -50.07
C PRO A 20 24.88 5.90 -49.68
N LEU A 21 25.56 6.20 -48.56
CA LEU A 21 26.51 5.33 -47.87
C LEU A 21 25.84 4.70 -46.64
N VAL A 22 26.16 3.44 -46.35
CA VAL A 22 25.76 2.76 -45.11
C VAL A 22 26.82 3.01 -44.04
N LEU A 23 26.41 3.62 -42.93
CA LEU A 23 27.26 3.82 -41.75
C LEU A 23 27.39 2.52 -40.93
N PRO A 24 28.44 2.37 -40.11
CA PRO A 24 28.57 1.24 -39.19
C PRO A 24 27.41 1.07 -38.19
N CYS A 25 26.68 2.14 -37.88
CA CYS A 25 25.43 2.13 -37.11
C CYS A 25 24.18 1.76 -37.96
N THR A 26 24.37 1.21 -39.16
CA THR A 26 23.36 0.81 -40.18
C THR A 26 22.50 1.92 -40.81
N HIS A 27 22.57 3.15 -40.29
CA HIS A 27 21.90 4.31 -40.89
C HIS A 27 22.53 4.74 -42.22
N ASN A 28 21.81 5.55 -42.99
CA ASN A 28 22.20 5.96 -44.34
C ASN A 28 22.40 7.48 -44.43
N VAL A 29 23.36 7.93 -45.25
CA VAL A 29 23.64 9.35 -45.52
C VAL A 29 24.17 9.52 -46.94
N CYS A 30 23.79 10.60 -47.64
CA CYS A 30 24.31 10.91 -48.98
C CYS A 30 25.84 11.09 -48.96
N GLN A 31 26.56 10.58 -49.97
CA GLN A 31 28.02 10.69 -50.04
C GLN A 31 28.55 12.14 -50.00
N ALA A 32 27.79 13.12 -50.49
CA ALA A 32 28.12 14.53 -50.37
C ALA A 32 27.99 15.02 -48.91
N CYS A 33 26.82 14.85 -48.29
CA CYS A 33 26.54 15.22 -46.91
C CYS A 33 27.49 14.56 -45.90
N ALA A 34 27.90 13.31 -46.16
CA ALA A 34 28.86 12.62 -45.30
C ALA A 34 30.25 13.28 -45.32
N ARG A 35 30.68 13.82 -46.47
CA ARG A 35 31.92 14.61 -46.60
C ARG A 35 31.79 15.98 -45.94
N GLU A 36 30.62 16.60 -46.08
CA GLU A 36 30.29 17.90 -45.51
C GLU A 36 30.36 17.88 -43.97
N VAL A 37 29.73 16.89 -43.34
CA VAL A 37 29.78 16.68 -41.88
C VAL A 37 31.22 16.46 -41.38
N LEU A 38 32.03 15.64 -42.07
CA LEU A 38 33.45 15.47 -41.70
C LEU A 38 34.32 16.71 -41.99
N GLY A 39 33.96 17.51 -43.00
CA GLY A 39 34.59 18.79 -43.31
C GLY A 39 34.37 19.83 -42.21
N GLN A 40 33.14 19.90 -41.68
CA GLN A 40 32.79 20.72 -40.52
C GLN A 40 33.53 20.29 -39.24
N GLN A 41 33.91 19.01 -39.13
CA GLN A 41 34.76 18.48 -38.06
C GLN A 41 36.28 18.60 -38.33
N GLY A 42 36.71 19.27 -39.41
CA GLY A 42 38.12 19.57 -39.67
C GLY A 42 38.96 18.45 -40.30
N TYR A 43 38.36 17.34 -40.75
CA TYR A 43 39.09 16.20 -41.32
C TYR A 43 39.59 16.41 -42.78
N LEU A 44 39.60 17.64 -43.30
CA LEU A 44 40.15 17.99 -44.61
C LEU A 44 41.48 18.74 -44.46
N GLY A 45 42.60 18.01 -44.55
CA GLY A 45 43.94 18.58 -44.59
C GLY A 45 44.25 19.28 -45.93
N HIS A 46 45.09 20.32 -45.88
CA HIS A 46 45.48 21.20 -46.99
C HIS A 46 45.68 20.51 -48.36
N GLY A 47 45.10 21.09 -49.41
CA GLY A 47 45.23 20.60 -50.79
C GLY A 47 45.14 21.69 -51.85
N GLY A 48 46.15 22.57 -51.93
CA GLY A 48 46.53 23.35 -53.13
C GLY A 48 45.55 24.40 -53.65
N ASP A 49 45.87 25.68 -53.42
CA ASP A 49 45.27 26.82 -54.15
C ASP A 49 45.98 26.99 -55.53
N PRO A 50 45.27 27.30 -56.64
CA PRO A 50 45.85 27.11 -57.99
C PRO A 50 46.42 28.40 -58.61
N SER A 51 47.70 28.71 -58.37
CA SER A 51 48.42 29.73 -59.17
C SER A 51 49.95 29.63 -59.17
N SER A 52 50.53 28.93 -60.15
CA SER A 52 51.81 29.28 -60.82
C SER A 52 52.15 28.25 -61.92
N GLU A 53 52.59 28.75 -63.08
CA GLU A 53 53.11 27.95 -64.20
C GLU A 53 54.65 27.80 -64.10
N PRO A 54 55.30 26.94 -64.92
CA PRO A 54 56.58 26.32 -64.55
C PRO A 54 57.82 27.18 -64.81
N THR A 55 58.94 26.79 -64.22
CA THR A 55 60.28 27.25 -64.64
C THR A 55 61.28 26.08 -64.64
N SER A 56 62.14 26.04 -65.65
CA SER A 56 63.09 24.95 -65.93
C SER A 56 64.46 25.15 -65.23
N PRO A 57 65.34 24.12 -65.18
CA PRO A 57 66.32 24.00 -64.09
C PRO A 57 67.73 24.52 -64.38
N ALA A 58 68.47 24.79 -63.30
CA ALA A 58 69.93 24.67 -63.23
C ALA A 58 70.27 23.67 -62.09
N SER A 59 71.25 22.74 -62.17
CA SER A 59 72.49 22.64 -62.96
C SER A 59 73.65 23.52 -62.47
N THR A 60 74.30 23.11 -61.38
CA THR A 60 75.75 22.75 -61.39
C THR A 60 76.16 22.08 -60.05
N PRO A 61 77.31 21.36 -59.98
CA PRO A 61 77.55 20.39 -58.91
C PRO A 61 78.82 20.63 -58.04
N SER A 62 78.95 19.79 -57.00
CA SER A 62 80.16 19.00 -56.70
C SER A 62 80.94 19.24 -55.39
N THR A 63 81.40 18.11 -54.85
CA THR A 63 82.50 17.88 -53.88
C THR A 63 82.31 18.03 -52.36
N ARG A 64 82.54 16.87 -51.71
CA ARG A 64 83.33 16.62 -50.49
C ARG A 64 82.97 17.28 -49.13
N SER A 65 82.46 16.38 -48.29
CA SER A 65 83.05 16.00 -46.99
C SER A 65 82.62 16.77 -45.72
N PRO A 66 82.75 16.15 -44.52
CA PRO A 66 81.83 16.41 -43.41
C PRO A 66 82.54 16.84 -42.09
N ARG A 67 81.80 16.75 -40.96
CA ARG A 67 82.17 17.03 -39.54
C ARG A 67 81.85 18.48 -39.10
N LEU A 68 81.53 18.78 -37.83
CA LEU A 68 81.34 17.98 -36.59
C LEU A 68 80.53 18.78 -35.54
N SER A 69 80.04 18.09 -34.49
CA SER A 69 79.81 18.64 -33.12
C SER A 69 78.70 19.70 -32.89
N ARG A 70 78.21 19.96 -31.66
CA ARG A 70 78.03 19.22 -30.37
C ARG A 70 77.25 20.16 -29.39
N ARG A 71 76.80 19.63 -28.23
CA ARG A 71 76.51 20.32 -26.93
C ARG A 71 75.14 21.03 -26.78
N THR A 72 74.49 21.10 -25.59
CA THR A 72 74.44 20.16 -24.43
C THR A 72 73.18 20.39 -23.56
N LEU A 73 72.92 19.45 -22.63
CA LEU A 73 71.99 19.47 -21.49
C LEU A 73 72.20 20.68 -20.51
N PRO A 74 71.26 21.02 -19.58
CA PRO A 74 70.83 20.15 -18.46
C PRO A 74 69.33 20.20 -18.00
N LYS A 75 69.06 19.54 -16.86
CA LYS A 75 67.79 19.38 -16.08
C LYS A 75 68.05 19.88 -14.61
N PRO A 76 67.42 19.40 -13.48
CA PRO A 76 66.18 18.63 -13.20
C PRO A 76 65.36 19.15 -11.96
N ASP A 77 64.55 18.24 -11.37
CA ASP A 77 63.97 18.19 -9.99
C ASP A 77 62.58 18.84 -9.79
N ARG A 78 61.63 18.32 -8.97
CA ARG A 78 61.49 17.17 -8.03
C ARG A 78 59.95 16.93 -7.84
N LEU A 79 59.34 15.82 -7.37
CA LEU A 79 59.62 14.40 -7.03
C LEU A 79 58.19 13.72 -6.88
N ASP A 80 57.77 12.65 -6.18
CA ASP A 80 58.32 11.46 -5.47
C ASP A 80 57.21 10.36 -5.35
N ARG A 81 57.60 9.06 -5.31
CA ARG A 81 57.12 7.92 -4.46
C ARG A 81 55.64 7.53 -4.21
N LEU A 82 55.29 6.23 -3.99
CA LEU A 82 55.94 4.91 -4.25
C LEU A 82 54.96 3.71 -4.10
N LEU A 83 55.48 2.49 -4.37
CA LEU A 83 54.88 1.13 -4.26
C LEU A 83 53.93 0.79 -5.43
N LYS A 84 53.71 -0.46 -5.87
CA LYS A 84 54.35 -1.81 -5.76
C LYS A 84 53.69 -2.71 -6.85
N SER A 85 54.14 -3.89 -7.29
CA SER A 85 55.46 -4.53 -7.52
C SER A 85 55.17 -5.97 -8.03
N GLY A 86 55.84 -6.58 -9.02
CA GLY A 86 56.99 -6.18 -9.85
C GLY A 86 57.44 -7.36 -10.75
N PHE A 87 58.60 -7.22 -11.43
CA PHE A 87 59.26 -8.20 -12.35
C PHE A 87 58.43 -8.62 -13.60
N GLY A 88 58.96 -8.80 -14.81
CA GLY A 88 60.28 -8.64 -15.49
C GLY A 88 60.08 -9.17 -16.92
N THR A 89 60.72 -8.76 -18.03
CA THR A 89 62.08 -8.23 -18.31
C THR A 89 62.10 -7.43 -19.62
N TYR A 90 63.15 -6.64 -19.88
CA TYR A 90 63.42 -5.98 -21.19
C TYR A 90 64.12 -6.96 -22.18
N PRO A 91 63.91 -6.87 -23.51
CA PRO A 91 64.55 -5.81 -24.33
C PRO A 91 63.76 -5.27 -25.55
N GLY A 92 64.23 -4.13 -26.10
CA GLY A 92 64.02 -3.80 -27.53
C GLY A 92 63.00 -2.70 -27.87
N ARG A 93 63.36 -1.42 -27.65
CA ARG A 93 62.58 -0.26 -28.16
C ARG A 93 62.72 -0.14 -29.68
N LYS A 94 61.75 -0.68 -30.45
CA LYS A 94 61.61 -0.39 -31.89
C LYS A 94 61.12 1.06 -32.12
N ARG A 95 61.28 1.56 -33.35
CA ARG A 95 60.94 2.94 -33.74
C ARG A 95 59.43 3.18 -33.66
N GLY A 96 59.05 4.46 -33.51
CA GLY A 96 57.70 4.88 -33.13
C GLY A 96 56.61 4.40 -34.09
N ALA A 97 55.50 3.94 -33.51
CA ALA A 97 54.25 3.79 -34.21
C ALA A 97 53.54 5.16 -34.26
N LEU A 98 53.12 5.57 -35.46
CA LEU A 98 52.05 6.56 -35.59
C LEU A 98 50.79 5.90 -35.02
N HIS A 99 50.07 6.59 -34.14
CA HIS A 99 48.73 6.13 -33.76
C HIS A 99 47.81 6.25 -34.98
N PRO A 100 47.01 5.22 -35.31
CA PRO A 100 45.95 5.35 -36.30
C PRO A 100 44.98 6.45 -35.86
N GLN A 101 44.76 7.43 -36.73
CA GLN A 101 43.72 8.45 -36.52
C GLN A 101 42.35 7.80 -36.75
N THR A 102 41.68 7.41 -35.68
CA THR A 102 40.35 6.79 -35.75
C THR A 102 39.31 7.86 -36.09
N ILE A 103 38.92 7.95 -37.37
CA ILE A 103 37.92 8.92 -37.83
C ILE A 103 36.56 8.57 -37.22
N VAL A 104 36.00 9.49 -36.46
CA VAL A 104 34.65 9.40 -35.85
C VAL A 104 33.67 10.21 -36.70
N PHE A 105 32.43 9.74 -36.82
CA PHE A 105 31.35 10.39 -37.55
C PHE A 105 30.08 10.49 -36.69
N PRO A 106 29.56 11.69 -36.39
CA PRO A 106 28.32 11.86 -35.64
C PRO A 106 27.13 11.51 -36.54
N CYS A 107 26.40 10.44 -36.23
CA CYS A 107 25.25 10.02 -37.03
C CYS A 107 24.00 10.85 -36.70
N PRO A 108 23.45 11.68 -37.61
CA PRO A 108 22.31 12.53 -37.29
C PRO A 108 21.01 11.76 -37.01
N ALA A 109 20.91 10.52 -37.50
CA ALA A 109 19.72 9.67 -37.34
C ALA A 109 19.66 8.94 -36.00
N CYS A 110 20.80 8.70 -35.32
CA CYS A 110 20.84 8.03 -34.01
C CYS A 110 21.57 8.83 -32.92
N GLN A 111 21.94 10.09 -33.22
CA GLN A 111 22.56 11.05 -32.28
C GLN A 111 23.81 10.52 -31.57
N GLY A 112 24.51 9.57 -32.19
CA GLY A 112 25.67 8.88 -31.63
C GLY A 112 26.86 8.87 -32.58
N ASP A 113 28.06 8.88 -32.00
CA ASP A 113 29.33 8.86 -32.71
C ASP A 113 29.67 7.45 -33.25
N VAL A 114 30.22 7.41 -34.46
CA VAL A 114 30.43 6.17 -35.22
C VAL A 114 31.83 6.10 -35.80
N GLU A 115 32.62 5.12 -35.38
CA GLU A 115 33.98 4.89 -35.88
C GLU A 115 33.98 4.40 -37.34
N LEU A 116 34.57 5.19 -38.23
CA LEU A 116 34.76 4.85 -39.65
C LEU A 116 36.09 4.12 -39.92
N GLY A 117 37.04 4.18 -38.97
CA GLY A 117 38.37 3.60 -39.08
C GLY A 117 39.29 4.33 -40.07
N GLU A 118 40.47 3.75 -40.32
CA GLU A 118 41.61 4.36 -41.04
C GLU A 118 41.31 4.86 -42.47
N ARG A 119 40.20 4.41 -43.09
CA ARG A 119 39.81 4.75 -44.47
C ARG A 119 38.62 5.71 -44.55
N GLY A 120 38.06 6.12 -43.41
CA GLY A 120 36.92 7.03 -43.36
C GLY A 120 35.77 6.59 -44.27
N LEU A 121 35.16 7.55 -44.98
CA LEU A 121 34.06 7.31 -45.91
C LEU A 121 34.41 6.33 -47.05
N SER A 122 35.68 6.19 -47.41
CA SER A 122 36.12 5.26 -48.46
C SER A 122 36.09 3.79 -48.02
N GLY A 123 35.93 3.52 -46.72
CA GLY A 123 35.67 2.17 -46.20
C GLY A 123 34.19 1.76 -46.20
N LEU A 124 33.26 2.65 -46.57
CA LEU A 124 31.82 2.42 -46.48
C LEU A 124 31.21 1.85 -47.77
N PHE A 125 30.18 1.02 -47.61
CA PHE A 125 29.40 0.49 -48.73
C PHE A 125 28.37 1.52 -49.21
N ARG A 126 28.24 1.70 -50.54
CA ARG A 126 27.13 2.46 -51.16
C ARG A 126 25.86 1.60 -51.15
N ASN A 127 24.76 2.14 -50.63
CA ASN A 127 23.47 1.44 -50.55
C ASN A 127 22.74 1.44 -51.91
N LEU A 128 23.19 0.57 -52.82
CA LEU A 128 22.57 0.39 -54.14
C LEU A 128 21.10 -0.04 -54.07
N THR A 129 20.67 -0.68 -52.97
CA THR A 129 19.26 -1.07 -52.77
C THR A 129 18.40 0.15 -52.48
N LEU A 130 18.79 0.99 -51.52
CA LEU A 130 18.10 2.24 -51.20
C LEU A 130 18.05 3.17 -52.42
N GLU A 131 19.14 3.26 -53.18
CA GLU A 131 19.18 4.02 -54.44
C GLU A 131 18.15 3.52 -55.47
N ARG A 132 17.97 2.19 -55.62
CA ARG A 132 16.92 1.57 -56.48
C ARG A 132 15.51 1.72 -55.92
N VAL A 133 15.34 1.90 -54.60
CA VAL A 133 14.01 2.19 -54.01
C VAL A 133 13.64 3.65 -54.26
N VAL A 134 14.56 4.59 -54.00
CA VAL A 134 14.38 6.02 -54.29
C VAL A 134 14.12 6.26 -55.77
N GLU A 135 14.84 5.58 -56.68
CA GLU A 135 14.66 5.72 -58.12
C GLU A 135 13.29 5.20 -58.58
N ARG A 136 12.84 4.03 -58.11
CA ARG A 136 11.48 3.54 -58.38
C ARG A 136 10.41 4.42 -57.75
N TYR A 137 10.66 4.98 -56.56
CA TYR A 137 9.72 5.91 -55.93
C TYR A 137 9.58 7.20 -56.75
N ARG A 138 10.70 7.80 -57.16
CA ARG A 138 10.73 8.93 -58.11
C ARG A 138 9.96 8.60 -59.40
N GLN A 139 10.16 7.42 -60.00
CA GLN A 139 9.40 6.99 -61.18
C GLN A 139 7.90 6.79 -60.93
N SER A 140 7.50 6.37 -59.72
CA SER A 140 6.08 6.20 -59.34
C SER A 140 5.36 7.51 -58.97
N VAL A 141 6.10 8.58 -58.71
CA VAL A 141 5.58 9.90 -58.31
C VAL A 141 5.75 10.96 -59.41
N SER A 142 6.76 10.82 -60.27
CA SER A 142 7.10 11.76 -61.34
C SER A 142 6.74 11.19 -62.71
N VAL A 143 5.68 11.72 -63.32
CA VAL A 143 5.32 11.43 -64.72
C VAL A 143 6.20 12.26 -65.67
N GLY A 144 6.88 11.61 -66.62
CA GLY A 144 7.28 12.25 -67.89
C GLY A 144 8.54 13.14 -67.92
N GLY A 145 9.53 12.92 -67.05
CA GLY A 145 10.82 13.63 -67.14
C GLY A 145 11.78 13.02 -68.18
N ALA A 146 11.90 13.63 -69.37
CA ALA A 146 12.85 13.22 -70.41
C ALA A 146 14.32 13.34 -69.95
N ILE A 147 15.15 12.33 -70.25
CA ILE A 147 16.58 12.33 -69.88
C ILE A 147 17.37 13.05 -70.97
N LEU A 148 18.02 14.17 -70.66
CA LEU A 148 18.66 15.03 -71.65
C LEU A 148 20.12 14.63 -71.96
N CYS A 149 20.62 15.08 -73.12
CA CYS A 149 21.99 14.90 -73.58
C CYS A 149 22.95 15.86 -72.86
N GLN A 150 24.02 15.31 -72.27
CA GLN A 150 24.99 16.08 -71.48
C GLN A 150 26.05 16.82 -72.31
N LEU A 151 26.04 16.66 -73.64
CA LEU A 151 27.06 17.22 -74.56
C LEU A 151 26.47 18.12 -75.67
N CYS A 152 25.16 18.37 -75.66
CA CYS A 152 24.53 19.24 -76.66
C CYS A 152 24.85 20.73 -76.39
N LYS A 153 24.94 21.50 -77.49
CA LYS A 153 24.66 22.95 -77.51
C LYS A 153 23.35 23.23 -76.73
N PRO A 154 23.20 24.20 -75.80
CA PRO A 154 21.86 24.59 -75.35
C PRO A 154 20.98 25.07 -76.53
N PRO A 155 19.70 24.68 -76.63
CA PRO A 155 18.97 23.79 -75.72
C PRO A 155 19.35 22.30 -75.90
N PRO A 156 19.59 21.55 -74.81
CA PRO A 156 20.01 20.16 -74.90
C PRO A 156 18.87 19.24 -75.37
N LEU A 157 19.15 18.44 -76.39
CA LEU A 157 18.22 17.43 -76.93
C LEU A 157 18.02 16.27 -75.94
N GLU A 158 16.92 15.53 -76.10
CA GLU A 158 16.74 14.25 -75.40
C GLU A 158 17.88 13.26 -75.73
N ALA A 159 18.38 12.57 -74.71
CA ALA A 159 19.34 11.50 -74.88
C ALA A 159 18.63 10.23 -75.32
N THR A 160 19.17 9.58 -76.34
CA THR A 160 18.68 8.29 -76.87
C THR A 160 19.60 7.14 -76.49
N LYS A 161 20.81 7.42 -75.99
CA LYS A 161 21.80 6.43 -75.55
C LYS A 161 22.51 6.85 -74.27
N GLY A 162 22.85 5.88 -73.43
CA GLY A 162 23.86 5.99 -72.39
C GLY A 162 25.12 5.20 -72.77
N CYS A 163 26.20 5.43 -72.03
CA CYS A 163 27.39 4.57 -72.04
C CYS A 163 27.92 4.50 -70.60
N THR A 164 28.13 3.28 -70.08
CA THR A 164 28.47 3.06 -68.66
C THR A 164 29.93 3.37 -68.34
N GLU A 165 30.78 3.28 -69.36
CA GLU A 165 32.21 3.52 -69.38
C GLU A 165 32.50 5.02 -69.42
N CYS A 166 31.85 5.76 -70.34
CA CYS A 166 31.89 7.22 -70.42
C CYS A 166 31.06 7.93 -69.34
N ARG A 167 30.10 7.24 -68.71
CA ARG A 167 29.20 7.76 -67.66
C ARG A 167 28.42 9.02 -68.06
N ALA A 168 28.01 9.12 -69.31
CA ALA A 168 27.25 10.24 -69.85
C ALA A 168 26.04 9.78 -70.68
N THR A 169 25.04 10.64 -70.79
CA THR A 169 23.87 10.48 -71.66
C THR A 169 24.01 11.31 -72.93
N PHE A 170 23.68 10.72 -74.06
CA PHE A 170 23.95 11.22 -75.41
C PHE A 170 22.69 11.17 -76.27
N CYS A 171 22.41 12.21 -77.05
CA CYS A 171 21.58 12.08 -78.24
C CYS A 171 22.32 11.26 -79.32
N ASN A 172 21.61 10.77 -80.34
CA ASN A 172 22.19 9.92 -81.38
C ASN A 172 23.39 10.55 -82.13
N GLU A 173 23.45 11.88 -82.22
CA GLU A 173 24.57 12.61 -82.86
C GLU A 173 25.78 12.71 -81.94
N CYS A 174 25.59 13.24 -80.71
CA CYS A 174 26.66 13.31 -79.72
C CYS A 174 27.25 11.93 -79.41
N PHE A 175 26.46 10.86 -79.45
CA PHE A 175 26.98 9.50 -79.26
C PHE A 175 27.97 9.12 -80.38
N LYS A 176 27.64 9.38 -81.65
CA LYS A 176 28.52 9.11 -82.80
C LYS A 176 29.80 9.96 -82.74
N LEU A 177 29.69 11.22 -82.34
CA LEU A 177 30.83 12.13 -82.21
C LEU A 177 31.80 11.73 -81.07
N PHE A 178 31.29 11.17 -79.97
CA PHE A 178 32.12 10.76 -78.82
C PHE A 178 32.63 9.31 -78.89
N HIS A 179 32.01 8.47 -79.73
CA HIS A 179 32.41 7.08 -79.99
C HIS A 179 32.61 6.85 -81.51
N PRO A 180 33.53 7.59 -82.16
CA PRO A 180 33.76 7.46 -83.60
C PRO A 180 34.36 6.09 -83.93
N TRP A 181 33.91 5.50 -85.04
CA TRP A 181 34.27 4.16 -85.48
C TRP A 181 35.79 3.99 -85.64
N GLY A 182 36.32 2.83 -85.25
CA GLY A 182 37.76 2.54 -85.24
C GLY A 182 38.51 2.98 -83.97
N THR A 183 37.88 3.68 -83.03
CA THR A 183 38.51 4.04 -81.74
C THR A 183 38.18 3.03 -80.64
N GLN A 184 39.00 2.97 -79.58
CA GLN A 184 38.69 2.16 -78.38
C GLN A 184 37.33 2.51 -77.77
N LYS A 185 36.89 3.78 -77.83
CA LYS A 185 35.57 4.20 -77.36
C LYS A 185 34.42 3.58 -78.16
N ALA A 186 34.62 3.22 -79.43
CA ALA A 186 33.61 2.52 -80.22
C ALA A 186 33.35 1.07 -79.74
N GLN A 187 34.15 0.55 -78.80
CA GLN A 187 33.92 -0.75 -78.14
C GLN A 187 33.03 -0.64 -76.90
N HIS A 188 32.66 0.57 -76.46
CA HIS A 188 31.74 0.76 -75.33
C HIS A 188 30.32 0.35 -75.69
N GLU A 189 29.62 -0.33 -74.76
CA GLU A 189 28.27 -0.84 -75.03
C GLU A 189 27.21 0.28 -74.87
N PRO A 190 26.40 0.60 -75.92
CA PRO A 190 25.37 1.62 -75.82
C PRO A 190 24.18 1.12 -75.01
N THR A 191 24.01 1.64 -73.80
CA THR A 191 22.83 1.36 -72.98
C THR A 191 21.67 2.31 -73.31
N LEU A 192 20.50 2.05 -72.71
CA LEU A 192 19.47 3.07 -72.60
C LEU A 192 19.99 4.30 -71.82
N PRO A 193 19.41 5.50 -72.04
CA PRO A 193 19.69 6.69 -71.23
C PRO A 193 19.44 6.41 -69.75
N THR A 194 20.40 6.76 -68.90
CA THR A 194 20.22 6.76 -67.46
C THR A 194 21.10 7.81 -66.81
N LEU A 195 20.63 8.45 -65.75
CA LEU A 195 21.45 9.31 -64.90
C LEU A 195 22.19 8.51 -63.80
N SER A 196 21.93 7.20 -63.70
CA SER A 196 22.47 6.29 -62.68
C SER A 196 23.40 5.21 -63.25
N PHE A 197 24.55 5.63 -63.78
CA PHE A 197 25.63 4.72 -64.19
C PHE A 197 26.18 3.94 -62.98
N ARG A 198 26.09 2.60 -63.00
CA ARG A 198 26.28 1.73 -61.85
C ARG A 198 27.26 0.57 -62.12
N PRO A 199 28.04 0.13 -61.12
CA PRO A 199 28.78 -1.14 -61.18
C PRO A 199 27.82 -2.34 -61.30
N LYS A 200 28.30 -3.44 -61.91
CA LYS A 200 27.52 -4.67 -62.12
C LYS A 200 27.20 -5.42 -60.80
N GLY A 201 28.01 -5.24 -59.75
CA GLY A 201 27.84 -5.88 -58.44
C GLY A 201 28.24 -5.00 -57.25
N LEU A 202 28.05 -5.51 -56.02
CA LEU A 202 28.58 -4.89 -54.81
C LEU A 202 30.05 -5.30 -54.62
N MET A 203 30.95 -4.32 -54.74
CA MET A 203 32.39 -4.54 -54.58
C MET A 203 32.82 -4.29 -53.13
N CYS A 204 33.76 -5.08 -52.63
CA CYS A 204 34.42 -4.88 -51.34
C CYS A 204 35.29 -3.61 -51.37
N PRO A 205 35.11 -2.65 -50.43
CA PRO A 205 35.94 -1.44 -50.34
C PRO A 205 37.44 -1.72 -50.23
N ASP A 206 37.82 -2.83 -49.59
CA ASP A 206 39.22 -3.11 -49.29
C ASP A 206 40.01 -3.79 -50.41
N HIS A 207 39.34 -4.65 -51.19
CA HIS A 207 40.00 -5.50 -52.20
C HIS A 207 39.48 -5.32 -53.62
N LYS A 208 38.38 -4.57 -53.81
CA LYS A 208 37.72 -4.36 -55.11
C LYS A 208 37.20 -5.66 -55.80
N GLU A 209 37.12 -6.76 -55.06
CA GLU A 209 36.43 -8.01 -55.43
C GLU A 209 34.93 -7.94 -55.13
N GLU A 210 34.11 -8.79 -55.76
CA GLU A 210 32.69 -8.93 -55.40
C GLU A 210 32.48 -9.52 -54.00
N VAL A 211 31.47 -9.03 -53.27
CA VAL A 211 31.10 -9.59 -51.95
C VAL A 211 30.27 -10.86 -52.11
N THR A 212 30.82 -11.98 -51.65
CA THR A 212 30.26 -13.33 -51.81
C THR A 212 29.87 -13.97 -50.47
N HIS A 213 30.34 -13.40 -49.37
CA HIS A 213 30.18 -13.91 -48.01
C HIS A 213 29.61 -12.82 -47.07
N TYR A 214 28.98 -13.25 -45.99
CA TYR A 214 28.45 -12.41 -44.92
C TYR A 214 29.05 -12.85 -43.58
N CYS A 215 29.68 -11.91 -42.88
CA CYS A 215 30.22 -12.13 -41.55
C CYS A 215 29.15 -11.85 -40.51
N LYS A 216 28.59 -12.91 -39.87
CA LYS A 216 27.54 -12.77 -38.85
C LYS A 216 28.03 -12.04 -37.60
N THR A 217 29.31 -12.22 -37.22
CA THR A 217 29.91 -11.55 -36.06
C THR A 217 30.06 -10.03 -36.25
N CYS A 218 30.48 -9.59 -37.44
CA CYS A 218 30.67 -8.16 -37.75
C CYS A 218 29.45 -7.50 -38.40
N GLN A 219 28.39 -8.26 -38.69
CA GLN A 219 27.20 -7.88 -39.47
C GLN A 219 27.51 -7.22 -40.84
N ARG A 220 28.61 -7.61 -41.51
CA ARG A 220 29.12 -6.99 -42.74
C ARG A 220 29.25 -7.99 -43.90
N LEU A 221 29.06 -7.49 -45.12
CA LEU A 221 29.36 -8.20 -46.37
C LEU A 221 30.88 -8.22 -46.63
N VAL A 222 31.41 -9.33 -47.11
CA VAL A 222 32.84 -9.56 -47.31
C VAL A 222 33.13 -10.35 -48.60
N CYS A 223 34.26 -10.08 -49.25
CA CYS A 223 34.74 -10.86 -50.41
C CYS A 223 35.54 -12.11 -49.98
N GLN A 224 36.07 -12.86 -50.95
CA GLN A 224 36.90 -14.03 -50.69
C GLN A 224 38.21 -13.63 -49.98
N LEU A 225 38.89 -12.57 -50.41
CA LEU A 225 40.12 -12.11 -49.75
C LEU A 225 39.91 -11.68 -48.29
N CYS A 226 38.76 -11.08 -47.95
CA CYS A 226 38.39 -10.79 -46.55
C CYS A 226 38.18 -12.04 -45.68
N ARG A 227 37.75 -13.16 -46.27
CA ARG A 227 37.59 -14.45 -45.57
C ARG A 227 38.95 -15.14 -45.32
N VAL A 228 39.91 -14.98 -46.24
CA VAL A 228 41.24 -15.63 -46.17
C VAL A 228 42.24 -14.80 -45.35
N ARG A 229 42.12 -13.47 -45.33
CA ARG A 229 42.97 -12.59 -44.51
C ARG A 229 42.56 -12.62 -43.03
N ARG A 230 43.50 -12.32 -42.14
CA ARG A 230 43.31 -12.33 -40.67
C ARG A 230 42.30 -11.30 -40.14
N THR A 231 41.73 -10.43 -40.98
CA THR A 231 40.77 -9.39 -40.58
C THR A 231 39.44 -9.95 -40.05
N HIS A 232 39.10 -11.21 -40.34
CA HIS A 232 37.95 -11.90 -39.77
C HIS A 232 38.27 -13.29 -39.19
N SER A 233 39.51 -13.51 -38.70
CA SER A 233 39.89 -14.79 -38.08
C SER A 233 39.03 -15.10 -36.85
N GLY A 234 38.37 -16.27 -36.84
CA GLY A 234 37.48 -16.71 -35.76
C GLY A 234 36.02 -16.23 -35.88
N HIS A 235 35.69 -15.38 -36.86
CA HIS A 235 34.32 -14.90 -37.05
C HIS A 235 33.43 -15.90 -37.80
N LYS A 236 32.12 -15.90 -37.50
CA LYS A 236 31.14 -16.79 -38.13
C LYS A 236 30.71 -16.27 -39.50
N ILE A 237 31.47 -16.64 -40.54
CA ILE A 237 31.22 -16.27 -41.93
C ILE A 237 30.32 -17.32 -42.61
N THR A 238 29.33 -16.87 -43.39
CA THR A 238 28.43 -17.72 -44.20
C THR A 238 28.31 -17.20 -45.63
N PRO A 239 27.99 -18.04 -46.64
CA PRO A 239 27.70 -17.56 -48.00
C PRO A 239 26.53 -16.55 -48.04
N VAL A 240 26.59 -15.56 -48.93
CA VAL A 240 25.56 -14.51 -49.04
C VAL A 240 24.17 -15.08 -49.29
N LEU A 241 24.01 -16.15 -50.08
CA LEU A 241 22.71 -16.76 -50.37
C LEU A 241 21.99 -17.27 -49.10
N SER A 242 22.72 -17.93 -48.20
CA SER A 242 22.18 -18.43 -46.92
C SER A 242 21.87 -17.27 -45.94
N ALA A 243 22.70 -16.22 -45.94
CA ALA A 243 22.42 -15.02 -45.16
C ALA A 243 21.19 -14.26 -45.69
N TYR A 244 21.03 -14.16 -47.01
CA TYR A 244 19.87 -13.56 -47.68
C TYR A 244 18.57 -14.28 -47.30
N GLN A 245 18.53 -15.62 -47.39
CA GLN A 245 17.36 -16.41 -46.98
C GLN A 245 17.01 -16.13 -45.50
N ALA A 246 17.96 -16.33 -44.58
CA ALA A 246 17.72 -16.16 -43.15
C ALA A 246 17.30 -14.72 -42.75
N LEU A 247 17.85 -13.69 -43.41
CA LEU A 247 17.46 -12.29 -43.17
C LEU A 247 16.10 -11.96 -43.80
N LYS A 248 15.82 -12.46 -45.00
CA LYS A 248 14.51 -12.31 -45.66
C LYS A 248 13.41 -12.94 -44.82
N ASP A 249 13.60 -14.18 -44.36
CA ASP A 249 12.61 -14.90 -43.55
C ASP A 249 12.38 -14.21 -42.20
N LYS A 250 13.44 -13.68 -41.57
CA LYS A 250 13.30 -12.87 -40.35
C LYS A 250 12.50 -11.59 -40.60
N LEU A 251 12.83 -10.84 -41.66
CA LEU A 251 12.11 -9.61 -42.02
C LEU A 251 10.63 -9.89 -42.35
N THR A 252 10.34 -10.92 -43.13
CA THR A 252 8.96 -11.32 -43.46
C THR A 252 8.17 -11.69 -42.19
N LYS A 253 8.77 -12.44 -41.25
CA LYS A 253 8.13 -12.77 -39.97
C LYS A 253 7.89 -11.53 -39.09
N SER A 254 8.86 -10.63 -38.99
CA SER A 254 8.69 -9.38 -38.23
C SER A 254 7.65 -8.45 -38.86
N LEU A 255 7.58 -8.35 -40.20
CA LEU A 255 6.55 -7.59 -40.90
C LEU A 255 5.16 -8.21 -40.72
N ALA A 256 5.04 -9.53 -40.81
CA ALA A 256 3.77 -10.23 -40.58
C ALA A 256 3.26 -10.02 -39.14
N TYR A 257 4.15 -10.00 -38.14
CA TYR A 257 3.81 -9.67 -36.76
C TYR A 257 3.33 -8.23 -36.59
N ILE A 258 4.06 -7.25 -37.15
CA ILE A 258 3.67 -5.82 -37.09
C ILE A 258 2.31 -5.58 -37.76
N LEU A 259 2.06 -6.21 -38.91
CA LEU A 259 0.78 -6.11 -39.62
C LEU A 259 -0.35 -6.85 -38.90
N GLY A 260 -0.09 -8.04 -38.33
CA GLY A 260 -1.09 -8.79 -37.55
C GLY A 260 -1.49 -8.11 -36.24
N ASN A 261 -0.58 -7.38 -35.62
CA ASN A 261 -0.84 -6.58 -34.42
C ASN A 261 -1.46 -5.20 -34.73
N GLN A 262 -1.60 -4.80 -36.00
CA GLN A 262 -2.11 -3.48 -36.37
C GLN A 262 -3.53 -3.26 -35.83
N ASP A 263 -4.40 -4.26 -35.97
CA ASP A 263 -5.77 -4.21 -35.48
C ASP A 263 -5.80 -4.15 -33.94
N THR A 264 -4.91 -4.88 -33.25
CA THR A 264 -4.79 -4.82 -31.78
C THR A 264 -4.42 -3.43 -31.28
N VAL A 265 -3.48 -2.75 -31.94
CA VAL A 265 -3.11 -1.36 -31.62
C VAL A 265 -4.28 -0.41 -31.90
N GLN A 266 -5.05 -0.64 -32.97
CA GLN A 266 -6.24 0.15 -33.26
C GLN A 266 -7.35 -0.05 -32.21
N THR A 267 -7.56 -1.27 -31.72
CA THR A 267 -8.47 -1.55 -30.59
C THR A 267 -8.02 -0.82 -29.32
N GLN A 268 -6.74 -0.90 -28.97
CA GLN A 268 -6.17 -0.20 -27.80
C GLN A 268 -6.31 1.32 -27.90
N ILE A 269 -6.20 1.90 -29.10
CA ILE A 269 -6.48 3.33 -29.31
C ILE A 269 -7.95 3.63 -29.01
N CYS A 270 -8.89 2.85 -29.51
CA CYS A 270 -10.32 3.08 -29.27
C CYS A 270 -10.74 2.83 -27.80
N GLU A 271 -10.12 1.86 -27.11
CA GLU A 271 -10.29 1.66 -25.66
C GLU A 271 -9.83 2.90 -24.85
N LEU A 272 -8.72 3.52 -25.26
CA LEU A 272 -8.23 4.77 -24.65
C LEU A 272 -9.12 5.97 -25.00
N GLU A 273 -9.59 6.10 -26.24
CA GLU A 273 -10.52 7.15 -26.67
C GLU A 273 -11.85 7.08 -25.88
N GLU A 274 -12.41 5.88 -25.69
CA GLU A 274 -13.59 5.68 -24.85
C GLU A 274 -13.31 5.98 -23.37
N THR A 275 -12.15 5.55 -22.84
CA THR A 275 -11.75 5.85 -21.45
C THR A 275 -11.63 7.35 -21.19
N ILE A 276 -11.06 8.10 -22.14
CA ILE A 276 -10.97 9.57 -22.10
C ILE A 276 -12.39 10.16 -22.09
N ARG A 277 -13.22 9.81 -23.07
CA ARG A 277 -14.61 10.28 -23.19
C ARG A 277 -15.44 10.00 -21.93
N HIS A 278 -15.29 8.82 -21.33
CA HIS A 278 -15.95 8.45 -20.08
C HIS A 278 -15.47 9.31 -18.90
N THR A 279 -14.16 9.54 -18.81
CA THR A 279 -13.56 10.39 -17.77
C THR A 279 -14.01 11.85 -17.88
N GLU A 280 -14.14 12.38 -19.10
CA GLU A 280 -14.68 13.73 -19.36
C GLU A 280 -16.14 13.86 -18.91
N VAL A 281 -17.01 12.91 -19.30
CA VAL A 281 -18.43 12.91 -18.90
C VAL A 281 -18.59 12.75 -17.39
N SER A 282 -17.86 11.82 -16.77
CA SER A 282 -17.86 11.63 -15.31
C SER A 282 -17.37 12.88 -14.57
N GLY A 283 -16.30 13.51 -15.07
CA GLY A 283 -15.78 14.78 -14.54
C GLY A 283 -16.73 15.96 -14.72
N GLN A 284 -17.61 15.94 -15.73
CA GLN A 284 -18.68 16.93 -15.88
C GLN A 284 -19.84 16.68 -14.91
N GLN A 285 -20.24 15.42 -14.73
CA GLN A 285 -21.28 15.02 -13.77
C GLN A 285 -20.91 15.44 -12.35
N ALA A 286 -19.70 15.10 -11.89
CA ALA A 286 -19.21 15.47 -10.56
C ALA A 286 -19.18 16.98 -10.30
N LYS A 287 -18.89 17.80 -11.34
CA LYS A 287 -18.94 19.28 -11.23
C LYS A 287 -20.36 19.80 -11.07
N GLU A 288 -21.34 19.22 -11.78
CA GLU A 288 -22.73 19.63 -11.66
C GLU A 288 -23.36 19.13 -10.34
N GLU A 289 -22.98 17.94 -9.84
CA GLU A 289 -23.38 17.49 -8.50
C GLU A 289 -22.90 18.43 -7.39
N VAL A 290 -21.61 18.83 -7.40
CA VAL A 290 -21.09 19.84 -6.46
C VAL A 290 -21.83 21.17 -6.62
N SER A 291 -22.12 21.58 -7.85
CA SER A 291 -22.87 22.82 -8.13
C SER A 291 -24.30 22.74 -7.58
N GLN A 292 -24.98 21.59 -7.69
CA GLN A 292 -26.31 21.37 -7.10
C GLN A 292 -26.28 21.43 -5.58
N LEU A 293 -25.31 20.79 -4.94
CA LEU A 293 -25.15 20.81 -3.47
C LEU A 293 -24.90 22.23 -2.95
N VAL A 294 -24.04 23.01 -3.60
CA VAL A 294 -23.76 24.40 -3.22
C VAL A 294 -24.96 25.32 -3.49
N ARG A 295 -25.70 25.14 -4.60
CA ARG A 295 -26.96 25.85 -4.84
C ARG A 295 -28.01 25.52 -3.77
N GLY A 296 -28.09 24.27 -3.30
CA GLY A 296 -28.95 23.85 -2.20
C GLY A 296 -28.61 24.53 -0.87
N LEU A 297 -27.32 24.60 -0.50
CA LEU A 297 -26.87 25.35 0.67
C LEU A 297 -27.21 26.85 0.58
N GLY A 298 -27.02 27.45 -0.60
CA GLY A 298 -27.39 28.85 -0.85
C GLY A 298 -28.89 29.13 -0.66
N ALA A 299 -29.77 28.22 -1.12
CA ALA A 299 -31.21 28.36 -0.94
C ALA A 299 -31.61 28.36 0.54
N VAL A 300 -31.06 27.45 1.35
CA VAL A 300 -31.33 27.38 2.81
C VAL A 300 -30.80 28.64 3.53
N LEU A 301 -29.69 29.21 3.09
CA LEU A 301 -29.15 30.46 3.65
C LEU A 301 -30.04 31.68 3.32
N GLU A 302 -30.55 31.79 2.10
CA GLU A 302 -31.49 32.87 1.72
C GLU A 302 -32.87 32.72 2.38
N GLU A 303 -33.39 31.48 2.53
CA GLU A 303 -34.58 31.21 3.33
C GLU A 303 -34.37 31.64 4.79
N LYS A 304 -33.22 31.29 5.38
CA LYS A 304 -32.92 31.66 6.77
C LYS A 304 -32.73 33.16 6.95
N ARG A 305 -32.14 33.84 5.96
CA ARG A 305 -32.03 35.30 5.90
C ARG A 305 -33.41 35.96 5.86
N ALA A 306 -34.31 35.50 5.00
CA ALA A 306 -35.68 36.03 4.91
C ALA A 306 -36.43 35.88 6.25
N SER A 307 -36.36 34.69 6.87
CA SER A 307 -36.93 34.43 8.20
C SER A 307 -36.39 35.35 9.30
N LEU A 308 -35.08 35.65 9.28
CA LEU A 308 -34.45 36.54 10.26
C LEU A 308 -34.81 38.02 10.05
N LEU A 309 -34.98 38.46 8.79
CA LEU A 309 -35.43 39.81 8.47
C LEU A 309 -36.91 40.01 8.86
N GLN A 310 -37.78 39.05 8.53
CA GLN A 310 -39.18 39.09 8.92
C GLN A 310 -39.35 39.19 10.45
N ALA A 311 -38.58 38.45 11.23
CA ALA A 311 -38.63 38.54 12.70
C ALA A 311 -38.22 39.94 13.25
N ILE A 312 -37.36 40.68 12.54
CA ILE A 312 -37.01 42.07 12.88
C ILE A 312 -38.16 43.01 12.51
N GLU A 313 -38.77 42.83 11.34
CA GLU A 313 -39.92 43.62 10.87
C GLU A 313 -41.16 43.43 11.76
N GLU A 314 -41.47 42.19 12.16
CA GLU A 314 -42.53 41.86 13.12
C GLU A 314 -42.28 42.53 14.49
N CYS A 315 -41.04 42.44 15.01
CA CYS A 315 -40.68 43.08 16.27
C CYS A 315 -40.71 44.61 16.16
N GLN A 316 -40.34 45.19 15.00
CA GLN A 316 -40.48 46.62 14.72
C GLN A 316 -41.96 47.03 14.73
N GLN A 317 -42.83 46.25 14.09
CA GLN A 317 -44.26 46.55 13.99
C GLN A 317 -44.98 46.42 15.34
N GLU A 318 -44.62 45.44 16.19
CA GLU A 318 -45.11 45.35 17.57
C GLU A 318 -44.70 46.59 18.39
N ARG A 319 -43.44 47.04 18.28
CA ARG A 319 -42.95 48.24 18.98
C ARG A 319 -43.66 49.50 18.52
N LEU A 320 -43.80 49.68 17.20
CA LEU A 320 -44.45 50.85 16.60
C LEU A 320 -45.94 50.90 16.93
N SER A 321 -46.65 49.78 16.89
CA SER A 321 -48.07 49.71 17.30
C SER A 321 -48.25 50.02 18.79
N ARG A 322 -47.41 49.49 19.68
CA ARG A 322 -47.47 49.78 21.12
C ARG A 322 -47.17 51.24 21.46
N LEU A 323 -46.18 51.83 20.80
CA LEU A 323 -45.87 53.26 20.94
C LEU A 323 -46.98 54.15 20.35
N SER A 324 -47.59 53.76 19.23
CA SER A 324 -48.70 54.49 18.61
C SER A 324 -49.98 54.42 19.46
N ALA A 325 -50.27 53.27 20.08
CA ALA A 325 -51.37 53.10 21.01
C ALA A 325 -51.19 53.98 22.25
N GLN A 326 -49.99 53.98 22.85
CA GLN A 326 -49.67 54.86 23.98
C GLN A 326 -49.79 56.35 23.59
N MET A 327 -49.34 56.73 22.39
CA MET A 327 -49.47 58.10 21.88
C MET A 327 -50.94 58.50 21.74
N HIS A 328 -51.79 57.62 21.19
CA HIS A 328 -53.23 57.86 21.05
C HIS A 328 -53.95 57.94 22.41
N GLU A 329 -53.57 57.10 23.39
CA GLU A 329 -54.10 57.15 24.75
C GLU A 329 -53.79 58.49 25.43
N HIS A 330 -52.53 58.93 25.43
CA HIS A 330 -52.15 60.24 25.98
C HIS A 330 -52.78 61.41 25.23
N GLN A 331 -53.00 61.30 23.91
CA GLN A 331 -53.66 62.33 23.14
C GLN A 331 -55.17 62.41 23.45
N SER A 332 -55.83 61.26 23.64
CA SER A 332 -57.23 61.20 24.11
C SER A 332 -57.40 61.77 25.53
N LEU A 333 -56.40 61.62 26.40
CA LEU A 333 -56.38 62.29 27.72
C LEU A 333 -56.29 63.83 27.61
N LEU A 334 -55.66 64.37 26.57
CA LEU A 334 -55.60 65.82 26.29
C LEU A 334 -56.91 66.33 25.67
N ASP A 335 -57.44 65.62 24.67
CA ASP A 335 -58.74 65.93 24.05
C ASP A 335 -59.87 65.88 25.08
N GLY A 336 -59.72 65.03 26.11
CA GLY A 336 -60.53 64.93 27.33
C GLY A 336 -60.60 66.17 28.22
N SER A 337 -60.17 67.34 27.74
CA SER A 337 -60.35 68.70 28.31
C SER A 337 -61.69 68.94 29.02
N GLY A 338 -62.78 68.38 28.50
CA GLY A 338 -64.11 68.40 29.12
C GLY A 338 -64.18 67.80 30.53
N LEU A 339 -63.20 66.99 30.97
CA LEU A 339 -63.08 66.53 32.35
C LEU A 339 -62.81 67.70 33.32
N VAL A 340 -62.02 68.70 32.91
CA VAL A 340 -61.72 69.88 33.73
C VAL A 340 -62.95 70.79 33.83
N GLY A 341 -63.66 71.01 32.72
CA GLY A 341 -64.94 71.72 32.73
C GLY A 341 -66.00 71.02 33.56
N TYR A 342 -66.15 69.70 33.39
CA TYR A 342 -67.06 68.88 34.22
C TYR A 342 -66.69 68.91 35.71
N ALA A 343 -65.39 68.93 36.05
CA ALA A 343 -64.95 69.12 37.43
C ALA A 343 -65.36 70.48 37.99
N GLN A 344 -65.21 71.55 37.19
CA GLN A 344 -65.60 72.91 37.56
C GLN A 344 -67.11 73.08 37.72
N GLU A 345 -67.94 72.34 36.97
CA GLU A 345 -69.40 72.33 37.17
C GLU A 345 -69.83 71.49 38.38
N VAL A 346 -69.26 70.29 38.59
CA VAL A 346 -69.55 69.45 39.77
C VAL A 346 -69.21 70.18 41.08
N LEU A 347 -68.17 71.03 41.07
CA LEU A 347 -67.80 71.87 42.22
C LEU A 347 -68.81 73.01 42.54
N LYS A 348 -69.84 73.23 41.72
CA LYS A 348 -70.93 74.19 41.98
C LYS A 348 -72.19 73.53 42.53
N GLU A 349 -72.25 72.21 42.61
CA GLU A 349 -73.42 71.50 43.13
C GLU A 349 -73.63 71.81 44.62
N THR A 350 -74.89 71.99 45.00
CA THR A 350 -75.31 72.40 46.35
C THR A 350 -76.06 71.30 47.11
N ASP A 351 -76.65 70.33 46.40
CA ASP A 351 -77.22 69.14 47.05
C ASP A 351 -76.11 68.17 47.51
N GLN A 352 -76.02 67.94 48.81
CA GLN A 352 -74.92 67.15 49.40
C GLN A 352 -74.91 65.68 48.93
N PRO A 353 -76.04 64.94 48.90
CA PRO A 353 -76.11 63.61 48.30
C PRO A 353 -75.64 63.55 46.84
N CYS A 354 -76.18 64.41 45.96
CA CYS A 354 -75.82 64.44 44.54
C CYS A 354 -74.35 64.81 44.33
N PHE A 355 -73.85 65.82 45.06
CA PHE A 355 -72.44 66.19 45.04
C PHE A 355 -71.54 65.00 45.41
N VAL A 356 -71.82 64.29 46.52
CA VAL A 356 -71.01 63.14 46.94
C VAL A 356 -71.03 62.00 45.91
N GLN A 357 -72.17 61.75 45.26
CA GLN A 357 -72.31 60.75 44.21
C GLN A 357 -71.50 61.11 42.94
N ALA A 358 -71.51 62.39 42.53
CA ALA A 358 -70.77 62.86 41.36
C ALA A 358 -69.26 62.99 41.65
N ALA A 359 -68.90 63.64 42.77
CA ALA A 359 -67.52 63.90 43.17
C ALA A 359 -66.71 62.61 43.34
N LYS A 360 -67.30 61.52 43.85
CA LYS A 360 -66.58 60.24 43.98
C LYS A 360 -66.26 59.59 42.63
N GLN A 361 -67.14 59.71 41.64
CA GLN A 361 -66.89 59.24 40.27
C GLN A 361 -65.86 60.13 39.55
N LEU A 362 -65.97 61.45 39.73
CA LEU A 362 -65.03 62.43 39.21
C LEU A 362 -63.62 62.23 39.78
N HIS A 363 -63.48 62.08 41.09
CA HIS A 363 -62.21 61.85 41.77
C HIS A 363 -61.49 60.59 41.24
N ASN A 364 -62.22 59.49 41.04
CA ASN A 364 -61.66 58.27 40.44
C ASN A 364 -61.15 58.47 38.99
N ARG A 365 -61.76 59.38 38.21
CA ARG A 365 -61.29 59.74 36.86
C ARG A 365 -60.04 60.63 36.91
N ILE A 366 -60.03 61.63 37.79
CA ILE A 366 -58.89 62.55 37.98
C ILE A 366 -57.68 61.80 38.54
N ALA A 367 -57.87 60.88 39.50
CA ALA A 367 -56.79 60.07 40.07
C ALA A 367 -56.07 59.25 38.99
N ARG A 368 -56.82 58.51 38.16
CA ARG A 368 -56.26 57.71 37.05
C ARG A 368 -55.51 58.57 36.02
N ALA A 369 -56.04 59.73 35.66
CA ALA A 369 -55.34 60.67 34.78
C ALA A 369 -54.06 61.23 35.42
N THR A 370 -54.06 61.44 36.74
CA THR A 370 -52.88 61.91 37.49
C THR A 370 -51.79 60.84 37.57
N GLU A 371 -52.16 59.58 37.85
CA GLU A 371 -51.24 58.43 37.85
C GLU A 371 -50.57 58.24 36.47
N ALA A 372 -51.36 58.32 35.40
CA ALA A 372 -50.88 58.21 34.01
C ALA A 372 -49.86 59.30 33.62
N LEU A 373 -49.99 60.50 34.19
CA LEU A 373 -49.06 61.62 33.99
C LEU A 373 -47.80 61.50 34.87
N GLN A 374 -47.92 61.01 36.11
CA GLN A 374 -46.80 60.90 37.06
C GLN A 374 -45.80 59.80 36.69
N MET A 375 -46.22 58.75 35.98
CA MET A 375 -45.42 57.54 35.73
C MET A 375 -45.11 57.30 34.23
N PHE A 376 -44.93 58.36 33.44
CA PHE A 376 -44.61 58.23 32.01
C PHE A 376 -43.31 57.44 31.76
N ARG A 377 -43.43 56.34 30.99
CA ARG A 377 -42.31 55.62 30.35
C ARG A 377 -42.76 55.14 28.97
N PRO A 378 -41.89 55.13 27.94
CA PRO A 378 -42.21 54.56 26.63
C PRO A 378 -42.58 53.07 26.71
N ALA A 379 -43.69 52.69 26.07
CA ALA A 379 -44.24 51.33 26.09
C ALA A 379 -43.36 50.27 25.38
N ALA A 380 -42.35 50.71 24.62
CA ALA A 380 -41.35 49.89 23.95
C ALA A 380 -40.02 50.64 23.80
N SER A 381 -38.93 49.90 23.58
CA SER A 381 -37.59 50.48 23.31
C SER A 381 -37.33 50.66 21.81
N SER A 382 -36.65 51.74 21.44
CA SER A 382 -36.22 52.05 20.07
C SER A 382 -35.01 51.22 19.59
N SER A 383 -34.42 50.36 20.45
CA SER A 383 -33.13 49.72 20.19
C SER A 383 -33.23 48.24 19.87
N PHE A 384 -32.65 47.84 18.74
CA PHE A 384 -32.54 46.45 18.28
C PHE A 384 -31.27 45.72 18.79
N ARG A 385 -30.65 46.20 19.88
CA ARG A 385 -29.43 45.60 20.48
C ARG A 385 -29.51 44.11 20.87
N HIS A 386 -30.72 43.55 20.92
CA HIS A 386 -31.04 42.15 21.23
C HIS A 386 -31.22 41.29 19.96
N CYS A 387 -31.34 41.91 18.79
CA CYS A 387 -31.36 41.25 17.48
C CYS A 387 -29.94 41.20 16.90
N GLN A 388 -29.02 40.52 17.61
CA GLN A 388 -27.66 40.28 17.13
C GLN A 388 -27.55 38.86 16.55
N LEU A 389 -26.82 38.74 15.45
CA LEU A 389 -26.54 37.47 14.78
C LEU A 389 -25.02 37.26 14.77
N ASP A 390 -24.57 36.16 15.38
CA ASP A 390 -23.25 35.60 15.14
C ASP A 390 -23.35 34.55 14.03
N VAL A 391 -22.33 34.49 13.17
CA VAL A 391 -22.19 33.53 12.05
C VAL A 391 -20.80 32.89 12.02
N GLY A 392 -19.96 33.10 13.04
CA GLY A 392 -18.57 32.63 13.07
C GLY A 392 -18.44 31.11 13.01
N ARG A 393 -19.39 30.38 13.63
CA ARG A 393 -19.46 28.92 13.56
C ARG A 393 -19.86 28.44 12.16
N GLU A 394 -20.88 29.04 11.58
CA GLU A 394 -21.45 28.68 10.28
C GLU A 394 -20.44 28.99 9.16
N MET A 395 -19.75 30.14 9.24
CA MET A 395 -18.65 30.49 8.35
C MET A 395 -17.50 29.48 8.44
N LYS A 396 -17.13 29.04 9.65
CA LYS A 396 -16.12 28.00 9.84
C LYS A 396 -16.54 26.68 9.17
N LEU A 397 -17.77 26.24 9.38
CA LEU A 397 -18.31 25.02 8.75
C LEU A 397 -18.33 25.11 7.21
N LEU A 398 -18.58 26.31 6.65
CA LEU A 398 -18.49 26.55 5.20
C LEU A 398 -17.05 26.53 4.69
N THR A 399 -16.07 27.06 5.43
CA THR A 399 -14.65 27.00 5.05
C THR A 399 -14.02 25.61 5.21
N GLU A 400 -14.59 24.76 6.07
CA GLU A 400 -14.14 23.37 6.27
C GLU A 400 -14.78 22.37 5.26
N LEU A 401 -15.61 22.85 4.32
CA LEU A 401 -16.18 22.03 3.24
C LEU A 401 -15.09 21.46 2.32
N ASN A 402 -14.93 20.14 2.35
CA ASN A 402 -13.96 19.39 1.56
C ASN A 402 -14.62 18.17 0.91
N PHE A 403 -14.01 17.65 -0.17
CA PHE A 403 -14.39 16.35 -0.71
C PHE A 403 -14.25 15.26 0.36
N LEU A 404 -15.28 14.43 0.51
CA LEU A 404 -15.26 13.34 1.46
C LEU A 404 -14.20 12.32 1.04
N ARG A 405 -13.22 12.10 1.92
CA ARG A 405 -12.29 10.98 1.81
C ARG A 405 -12.93 9.72 2.40
N VAL A 406 -12.56 8.58 1.85
CA VAL A 406 -12.89 7.25 2.36
C VAL A 406 -12.20 7.04 3.73
N PRO A 407 -12.79 6.30 4.70
CA PRO A 407 -12.13 6.02 5.97
C PRO A 407 -10.83 5.21 5.78
N GLU A 408 -9.79 5.57 6.52
CA GLU A 408 -8.54 4.81 6.61
C GLU A 408 -8.77 3.44 7.29
N ALA A 409 -7.85 2.50 7.09
CA ALA A 409 -7.93 1.15 7.66
C ALA A 409 -8.13 1.19 9.19
N PRO A 410 -9.18 0.54 9.74
CA PRO A 410 -9.36 0.41 11.19
C PRO A 410 -8.23 -0.42 11.81
N VAL A 411 -7.79 -0.05 13.01
CA VAL A 411 -6.79 -0.81 13.78
C VAL A 411 -7.53 -1.62 14.85
N ILE A 412 -7.47 -2.95 14.76
CA ILE A 412 -8.04 -3.84 15.79
C ILE A 412 -7.21 -3.73 17.07
N ASP A 413 -7.89 -3.54 18.20
CA ASP A 413 -7.28 -3.48 19.53
C ASP A 413 -7.09 -4.91 20.04
N THR A 414 -5.88 -5.45 19.91
CA THR A 414 -5.52 -6.81 20.32
C THR A 414 -5.43 -7.03 21.83
N GLN A 415 -5.53 -5.96 22.65
CA GLN A 415 -5.60 -6.07 24.11
C GLN A 415 -7.06 -6.21 24.58
N ARG A 416 -7.99 -5.57 23.86
CA ARG A 416 -9.43 -5.61 24.16
C ARG A 416 -10.21 -6.62 23.33
N THR A 417 -9.61 -7.18 22.29
CA THR A 417 -10.18 -8.22 21.43
C THR A 417 -9.81 -9.61 21.95
N PHE A 418 -10.79 -10.48 22.19
CA PHE A 418 -10.55 -11.84 22.68
C PHE A 418 -11.71 -12.79 22.36
N ALA A 419 -11.46 -14.09 22.56
CA ALA A 419 -12.44 -15.16 22.41
C ALA A 419 -12.57 -15.97 23.71
N TYR A 420 -13.80 -16.33 24.08
CA TYR A 420 -14.12 -17.24 25.19
C TYR A 420 -15.39 -18.03 24.83
N ASP A 421 -16.53 -17.75 25.46
CA ASP A 421 -17.86 -18.22 25.05
C ASP A 421 -18.27 -17.64 23.69
N GLN A 422 -17.87 -16.39 23.41
CA GLN A 422 -18.11 -15.66 22.18
C GLN A 422 -16.84 -14.90 21.78
N ILE A 423 -16.77 -14.34 20.56
CA ILE A 423 -15.64 -13.51 20.13
C ILE A 423 -16.03 -12.04 20.21
N PHE A 424 -15.34 -11.26 21.04
CA PHE A 424 -15.49 -9.81 21.06
C PHE A 424 -14.34 -9.15 20.32
N LEU A 425 -14.70 -8.44 19.25
CA LEU A 425 -13.81 -7.58 18.48
C LEU A 425 -13.94 -6.15 18.98
N CYS A 426 -12.81 -5.45 19.14
CA CYS A 426 -12.78 -4.01 19.32
C CYS A 426 -11.70 -3.40 18.41
N TRP A 427 -11.98 -2.23 17.84
CA TRP A 427 -11.07 -1.53 16.96
C TRP A 427 -11.11 -0.02 17.20
N ARG A 428 -10.22 0.72 16.55
CA ARG A 428 -10.19 2.18 16.54
C ARG A 428 -9.85 2.69 15.15
N LEU A 429 -10.39 3.83 14.78
CA LEU A 429 -10.06 4.51 13.53
C LEU A 429 -8.84 5.43 13.76
N PRO A 430 -7.92 5.61 12.79
CA PRO A 430 -6.79 6.53 12.96
C PRO A 430 -7.22 7.98 13.24
N PRO A 431 -6.50 8.76 14.07
CA PRO A 431 -6.94 10.10 14.49
C PRO A 431 -7.11 11.16 13.39
N HIS A 432 -6.55 10.92 12.20
CA HIS A 432 -6.62 11.82 11.03
C HIS A 432 -7.54 11.31 9.91
N SER A 433 -8.13 10.13 10.12
CA SER A 433 -9.09 9.49 9.22
C SER A 433 -10.43 10.24 9.24
N PRO A 434 -11.11 10.41 8.10
CA PRO A 434 -12.51 10.84 8.08
C PRO A 434 -13.39 9.79 8.77
N PRO A 435 -14.46 10.18 9.49
CA PRO A 435 -15.27 9.24 10.25
C PRO A 435 -15.96 8.21 9.34
N ALA A 436 -15.94 6.95 9.78
CA ALA A 436 -16.79 5.90 9.26
C ALA A 436 -18.22 6.01 9.84
N TRP A 437 -19.23 5.81 9.00
CA TRP A 437 -20.64 5.80 9.37
C TRP A 437 -21.09 4.41 9.87
N HIS A 438 -20.51 3.36 9.29
CA HIS A 438 -20.61 1.98 9.74
C HIS A 438 -19.33 1.22 9.35
N TYR A 439 -19.19 0.02 9.89
CA TYR A 439 -18.11 -0.91 9.59
C TYR A 439 -18.64 -2.19 8.93
N THR A 440 -17.77 -2.85 8.18
CA THR A 440 -17.96 -4.22 7.69
C THR A 440 -16.91 -5.09 8.37
N ILE A 441 -17.35 -6.18 9.01
CA ILE A 441 -16.47 -7.19 9.60
C ILE A 441 -16.49 -8.42 8.68
N GLU A 442 -15.31 -8.96 8.39
CA GLU A 442 -15.16 -10.25 7.74
C GLU A 442 -14.37 -11.20 8.61
N PHE A 443 -14.79 -12.46 8.68
CA PHE A 443 -14.15 -13.50 9.46
C PHE A 443 -14.21 -14.85 8.75
N ARG A 444 -13.22 -15.72 9.01
CA ARG A 444 -13.16 -17.09 8.50
C ARG A 444 -12.38 -18.00 9.45
N ARG A 445 -12.67 -19.30 9.40
CA ARG A 445 -11.87 -20.36 10.02
C ARG A 445 -10.67 -20.74 9.15
N THR A 446 -9.57 -21.14 9.78
CA THR A 446 -8.36 -21.63 9.09
C THR A 446 -8.08 -23.12 9.31
N ASP A 447 -8.81 -23.76 10.23
CA ASP A 447 -8.73 -25.20 10.52
C ASP A 447 -9.49 -26.07 9.51
N VAL A 448 -10.38 -25.46 8.70
CA VAL A 448 -11.01 -26.13 7.56
C VAL A 448 -10.01 -26.21 6.39
N PRO A 449 -9.60 -27.41 5.93
CA PRO A 449 -8.71 -27.54 4.78
C PRO A 449 -9.36 -26.94 3.53
N ALA A 450 -8.62 -26.14 2.79
CA ALA A 450 -9.14 -25.42 1.64
C ALA A 450 -9.66 -26.38 0.56
N GLN A 451 -11.00 -26.48 0.45
CA GLN A 451 -11.65 -27.07 -0.70
C GLN A 451 -11.20 -26.34 -1.99
N PRO A 452 -11.20 -26.98 -3.17
CA PRO A 452 -10.76 -26.37 -4.43
C PRO A 452 -11.72 -25.26 -4.89
N GLY A 453 -11.56 -24.07 -4.31
CA GLY A 453 -12.35 -22.86 -4.52
C GLY A 453 -11.88 -21.74 -3.58
N PRO A 454 -12.31 -20.49 -3.80
CA PRO A 454 -11.90 -19.38 -2.94
C PRO A 454 -12.49 -19.53 -1.53
N THR A 455 -11.65 -19.56 -0.49
CA THR A 455 -12.12 -19.57 0.92
C THR A 455 -13.02 -18.36 1.18
N ARG A 456 -14.32 -18.63 1.31
CA ARG A 456 -15.35 -17.60 1.45
C ARG A 456 -15.31 -17.01 2.86
N TRP A 457 -14.97 -15.73 2.95
CA TRP A 457 -15.16 -14.95 4.17
C TRP A 457 -16.65 -14.88 4.53
N GLN A 458 -16.97 -15.14 5.78
CA GLN A 458 -18.25 -14.75 6.37
C GLN A 458 -18.21 -13.25 6.65
N ARG A 459 -19.35 -12.56 6.59
CA ARG A 459 -19.42 -11.11 6.70
C ARG A 459 -20.58 -10.64 7.57
N ARG A 460 -20.33 -9.62 8.39
CA ARG A 460 -21.34 -8.80 9.05
C ARG A 460 -21.22 -7.36 8.56
N GLU A 461 -22.31 -6.82 8.02
CA GLU A 461 -22.38 -5.45 7.51
C GLU A 461 -23.10 -4.51 8.51
N GLU A 462 -23.16 -3.22 8.18
CA GLU A 462 -23.81 -2.15 8.98
C GLU A 462 -23.45 -2.07 10.47
N VAL A 463 -22.27 -2.53 10.88
CA VAL A 463 -21.87 -2.50 12.30
C VAL A 463 -21.63 -1.06 12.74
N ARG A 464 -22.41 -0.57 13.71
CA ARG A 464 -22.31 0.78 14.27
C ARG A 464 -21.50 0.76 15.56
N GLY A 465 -20.63 1.75 15.74
CA GLY A 465 -19.66 1.79 16.84
C GLY A 465 -18.34 1.09 16.52
N THR A 466 -17.50 0.88 17.53
CA THR A 466 -16.10 0.43 17.41
C THR A 466 -15.83 -0.94 18.06
N SER A 467 -16.89 -1.73 18.22
CA SER A 467 -16.81 -3.09 18.76
C SER A 467 -17.96 -3.95 18.26
N ALA A 468 -17.77 -5.27 18.22
CA ALA A 468 -18.80 -6.24 17.86
C ALA A 468 -18.59 -7.59 18.53
N LEU A 469 -19.68 -8.35 18.60
CA LEU A 469 -19.77 -9.67 19.23
C LEU A 469 -20.11 -10.71 18.16
N LEU A 470 -19.24 -11.69 17.92
CA LEU A 470 -19.55 -12.85 17.08
C LEU A 470 -19.97 -14.01 17.98
N GLU A 471 -21.24 -14.39 17.83
CA GLU A 471 -21.93 -15.40 18.60
C GLU A 471 -21.64 -16.80 18.04
N ASN A 472 -21.74 -17.82 18.90
CA ASN A 472 -21.59 -19.24 18.56
C ASN A 472 -20.31 -19.59 17.76
N PRO A 473 -19.10 -19.19 18.21
CA PRO A 473 -17.87 -19.61 17.58
C PRO A 473 -17.63 -21.12 17.77
N ASP A 474 -17.10 -21.77 16.74
CA ASP A 474 -16.67 -23.18 16.80
C ASP A 474 -15.54 -23.36 17.83
N THR A 475 -15.62 -24.38 18.69
CA THR A 475 -14.59 -24.68 19.70
C THR A 475 -13.34 -25.29 19.07
N GLY A 476 -12.17 -25.01 19.64
CA GLY A 476 -10.86 -25.51 19.18
C GLY A 476 -10.42 -25.00 17.81
N SER A 477 -11.08 -23.96 17.29
CA SER A 477 -10.87 -23.41 15.96
C SER A 477 -10.03 -22.13 15.99
N VAL A 478 -9.43 -21.78 14.86
CA VAL A 478 -8.68 -20.54 14.70
C VAL A 478 -9.40 -19.66 13.69
N TYR A 479 -9.84 -18.49 14.15
CA TYR A 479 -10.52 -17.48 13.36
C TYR A 479 -9.53 -16.41 12.91
N VAL A 480 -9.59 -16.05 11.64
CA VAL A 480 -8.96 -14.84 11.10
C VAL A 480 -10.04 -13.81 10.88
N LEU A 481 -9.86 -12.59 11.41
CA LEU A 481 -10.86 -11.54 11.45
C LEU A 481 -10.27 -10.20 11.00
N ARG A 482 -11.05 -9.44 10.22
CA ARG A 482 -10.67 -8.14 9.69
C ARG A 482 -11.86 -7.19 9.61
N VAL A 483 -11.61 -5.88 9.70
CA VAL A 483 -12.66 -4.84 9.75
C VAL A 483 -12.31 -3.71 8.78
N ARG A 484 -13.28 -3.20 8.03
CA ARG A 484 -13.15 -1.96 7.22
C ARG A 484 -14.22 -0.93 7.58
N GLY A 485 -13.89 0.35 7.46
CA GLY A 485 -14.84 1.45 7.59
C GLY A 485 -15.58 1.75 6.28
N CYS A 486 -16.74 2.39 6.37
CA CYS A 486 -17.51 2.90 5.22
C CYS A 486 -18.08 4.29 5.53
N ASN A 487 -18.08 5.21 4.56
CA ASN A 487 -18.82 6.47 4.61
C ASN A 487 -19.35 6.83 3.19
N LYS A 488 -19.88 8.04 2.98
CA LYS A 488 -20.44 8.45 1.67
C LYS A 488 -19.47 8.35 0.49
N ALA A 489 -18.16 8.39 0.72
CA ALA A 489 -17.14 8.25 -0.32
C ALA A 489 -16.87 6.78 -0.70
N GLY A 490 -17.35 5.82 0.09
CA GLY A 490 -17.23 4.39 -0.16
C GLY A 490 -16.59 3.61 1.00
N TYR A 491 -16.12 2.41 0.67
CA TYR A 491 -15.49 1.47 1.58
C TYR A 491 -13.98 1.69 1.67
N GLY A 492 -13.48 1.79 2.90
CA GLY A 492 -12.05 1.82 3.19
C GLY A 492 -11.37 0.47 3.03
N GLU A 493 -10.05 0.50 3.18
CA GLU A 493 -9.23 -0.70 3.29
C GLU A 493 -9.58 -1.48 4.56
N TYR A 494 -9.29 -2.78 4.55
CA TYR A 494 -9.43 -3.62 5.74
C TYR A 494 -8.26 -3.40 6.69
N SER A 495 -8.52 -3.63 7.98
CA SER A 495 -7.49 -3.83 9.00
C SER A 495 -6.53 -4.96 8.62
N GLU A 496 -5.40 -5.02 9.34
CA GLU A 496 -4.61 -6.25 9.39
C GLU A 496 -5.47 -7.45 9.88
N ASP A 497 -5.13 -8.64 9.39
CA ASP A 497 -5.82 -9.92 9.68
C ASP A 497 -5.44 -10.41 11.09
N VAL A 498 -6.30 -10.17 12.10
CA VAL A 498 -6.08 -10.65 13.48
C VAL A 498 -6.51 -12.11 13.60
N HIS A 499 -5.67 -12.91 14.26
CA HIS A 499 -5.88 -14.34 14.47
C HIS A 499 -6.30 -14.59 15.94
N LEU A 500 -7.41 -15.28 16.16
CA LEU A 500 -7.94 -15.63 17.49
C LEU A 500 -8.20 -17.13 17.60
N HIS A 501 -7.76 -17.71 18.71
CA HIS A 501 -8.01 -19.10 19.08
C HIS A 501 -9.24 -19.16 19.98
N THR A 502 -10.16 -20.08 19.70
CA THR A 502 -11.33 -20.35 20.57
C THR A 502 -11.01 -21.44 21.60
N PRO A 503 -11.74 -21.49 22.74
CA PRO A 503 -11.57 -22.56 23.73
C PRO A 503 -11.63 -23.98 23.15
N PRO A 504 -10.79 -24.92 23.65
CA PRO A 504 -10.69 -26.27 23.11
C PRO A 504 -11.90 -27.17 23.40
N ALA A 505 -12.86 -26.70 24.21
CA ALA A 505 -14.13 -27.33 24.53
C ALA A 505 -15.17 -26.24 24.89
N PRO A 506 -16.48 -26.54 24.93
CA PRO A 506 -17.52 -25.59 25.35
C PRO A 506 -17.25 -24.97 26.73
N VAL A 507 -17.63 -23.70 26.89
CA VAL A 507 -17.41 -22.96 28.15
C VAL A 507 -18.42 -23.38 29.21
N LEU A 508 -17.91 -23.89 30.34
CA LEU A 508 -18.69 -24.19 31.53
C LEU A 508 -18.98 -22.91 32.31
N HIS A 509 -20.25 -22.57 32.47
CA HIS A 509 -20.69 -21.44 33.28
C HIS A 509 -21.16 -21.92 34.67
N PHE A 510 -20.44 -21.50 35.71
CA PHE A 510 -20.74 -21.80 37.11
C PHE A 510 -20.41 -20.59 38.01
N PHE A 511 -20.90 -20.62 39.24
CA PHE A 511 -20.60 -19.68 40.32
C PHE A 511 -19.89 -20.38 41.48
N LEU A 512 -19.20 -19.62 42.32
CA LEU A 512 -18.44 -20.12 43.47
C LEU A 512 -19.36 -20.35 44.68
N ASP A 513 -19.52 -21.62 45.09
CA ASP A 513 -20.37 -22.01 46.21
C ASP A 513 -19.60 -22.15 47.54
N GLY A 514 -19.74 -21.14 48.39
CA GLY A 514 -19.18 -21.14 49.74
C GLY A 514 -19.94 -21.98 50.78
N ARG A 515 -20.99 -22.73 50.41
CA ARG A 515 -21.71 -23.61 51.36
C ARG A 515 -20.89 -24.79 51.87
N TRP A 516 -19.80 -25.13 51.18
CA TRP A 516 -19.00 -26.35 51.40
C TRP A 516 -17.63 -26.11 52.04
N GLY A 517 -17.26 -24.84 52.30
CA GLY A 517 -15.96 -24.43 52.85
C GLY A 517 -16.04 -23.99 54.32
N ALA A 518 -15.01 -24.32 55.10
CA ALA A 518 -14.96 -24.02 56.53
C ALA A 518 -14.79 -22.52 56.84
N SER A 519 -15.60 -22.01 57.78
CA SER A 519 -15.69 -20.62 58.24
C SER A 519 -15.88 -19.53 57.16
N ARG A 520 -17.07 -18.91 57.20
CA ARG A 520 -17.43 -17.69 56.45
C ARG A 520 -16.60 -16.46 56.85
N GLU A 521 -15.74 -16.58 57.87
CA GLU A 521 -14.83 -15.54 58.34
C GLU A 521 -13.48 -15.56 57.60
N ARG A 522 -13.13 -16.68 56.93
CA ARG A 522 -11.87 -16.83 56.17
C ARG A 522 -12.06 -16.67 54.66
N LEU A 523 -13.13 -17.22 54.10
CA LEU A 523 -13.40 -17.18 52.65
C LEU A 523 -14.37 -16.06 52.27
N ALA A 524 -13.82 -14.97 51.69
CA ALA A 524 -14.60 -13.86 51.16
C ALA A 524 -14.92 -14.07 49.66
N ILE A 525 -16.14 -14.51 49.36
CA ILE A 525 -16.67 -14.62 47.99
C ILE A 525 -17.33 -13.30 47.57
N SER A 526 -17.15 -12.89 46.31
CA SER A 526 -17.70 -11.66 45.74
C SER A 526 -19.24 -11.70 45.61
N LYS A 527 -19.88 -10.52 45.50
CA LYS A 527 -21.35 -10.40 45.39
C LYS A 527 -21.94 -11.09 44.15
N ASP A 528 -21.16 -11.18 43.09
CA ASP A 528 -21.48 -11.86 41.83
C ASP A 528 -20.98 -13.32 41.78
N GLN A 529 -20.40 -13.82 42.88
CA GLN A 529 -19.93 -15.21 43.05
C GLN A 529 -18.91 -15.68 42.00
N ARG A 530 -18.10 -14.74 41.47
CA ARG A 530 -17.08 -14.99 40.44
C ARG A 530 -15.65 -14.81 40.93
N ALA A 531 -15.45 -14.17 42.08
CA ALA A 531 -14.14 -14.09 42.73
C ALA A 531 -14.22 -14.57 44.18
N VAL A 532 -13.12 -15.12 44.66
CA VAL A 532 -12.93 -15.52 46.07
C VAL A 532 -11.55 -15.08 46.53
N ARG A 533 -11.47 -14.61 47.78
CA ARG A 533 -10.22 -14.34 48.49
C ARG A 533 -10.23 -15.05 49.83
N SER A 534 -9.20 -15.87 50.08
CA SER A 534 -8.84 -16.36 51.41
C SER A 534 -8.17 -15.23 52.19
N ILE A 535 -8.73 -14.94 53.36
CA ILE A 535 -8.26 -13.93 54.31
C ILE A 535 -7.78 -14.68 55.57
N PRO A 536 -6.54 -14.45 56.05
CA PRO A 536 -6.10 -15.03 57.32
C PRO A 536 -6.93 -14.43 58.47
N GLY A 537 -7.85 -15.22 59.01
CA GLY A 537 -8.74 -14.79 60.08
C GLY A 537 -7.98 -14.34 61.33
N LEU A 538 -8.51 -13.34 62.04
CA LEU A 538 -7.88 -12.75 63.23
C LEU A 538 -7.41 -13.79 64.28
N PRO A 539 -8.13 -14.89 64.57
CA PRO A 539 -7.66 -15.92 65.48
C PRO A 539 -6.38 -16.64 65.03
N LEU A 540 -6.15 -16.79 63.72
CA LEU A 540 -4.93 -17.44 63.18
C LEU A 540 -3.70 -16.54 63.40
N LEU A 541 -3.86 -15.23 63.20
CA LEU A 541 -2.82 -14.24 63.45
C LEU A 541 -2.46 -14.18 64.94
N LEU A 542 -3.47 -14.16 65.82
CA LEU A 542 -3.30 -14.18 67.28
C LEU A 542 -2.75 -15.50 67.81
N ALA A 543 -2.97 -16.62 67.12
CA ALA A 543 -2.36 -17.91 67.47
C ALA A 543 -0.88 -17.96 67.08
N ALA A 544 -0.53 -17.49 65.88
CA ALA A 544 0.86 -17.40 65.41
C ALA A 544 1.72 -16.43 66.25
N GLU A 545 1.11 -15.38 66.82
CA GLU A 545 1.77 -14.45 67.76
C GLU A 545 2.11 -15.10 69.11
N ARG A 546 1.38 -16.16 69.52
CA ARG A 546 1.44 -16.74 70.87
C ARG A 546 2.19 -18.07 70.99
N LEU A 547 2.50 -18.73 69.88
CA LEU A 547 3.19 -20.01 69.86
C LEU A 547 4.44 -19.95 68.98
N LEU A 548 5.62 -20.05 69.61
CA LEU A 548 6.93 -20.20 68.93
C LEU A 548 7.15 -21.63 68.37
N THR A 549 6.07 -22.30 67.99
CA THR A 549 6.01 -23.66 67.44
C THR A 549 4.93 -23.69 66.37
N GLY A 550 5.22 -24.33 65.22
CA GLY A 550 4.56 -24.08 63.93
C GLY A 550 3.03 -23.97 63.95
N CYS A 551 2.50 -22.91 63.33
CA CYS A 551 1.08 -22.76 63.07
C CYS A 551 0.62 -23.71 61.94
N HIS A 552 -0.47 -24.45 62.18
CA HIS A 552 -1.08 -25.28 61.15
C HIS A 552 -1.81 -24.38 60.14
N LEU A 553 -1.39 -24.46 58.86
CA LEU A 553 -2.07 -23.78 57.76
C LEU A 553 -3.40 -24.50 57.48
N SER A 554 -4.52 -23.80 57.66
CA SER A 554 -5.83 -24.33 57.24
C SER A 554 -5.90 -24.45 55.73
N VAL A 555 -6.52 -25.55 55.26
CA VAL A 555 -6.90 -25.73 53.86
C VAL A 555 -8.37 -25.36 53.73
N ASP A 556 -8.65 -24.23 53.08
CA ASP A 556 -10.00 -23.71 52.88
C ASP A 556 -10.43 -23.95 51.43
N VAL A 557 -11.57 -24.61 51.20
CA VAL A 557 -11.99 -25.10 49.87
C VAL A 557 -13.28 -24.43 49.40
N VAL A 558 -13.34 -24.09 48.12
CA VAL A 558 -14.54 -23.60 47.42
C VAL A 558 -14.77 -24.41 46.14
N LEU A 559 -16.02 -24.76 45.88
CA LEU A 559 -16.45 -25.54 44.72
C LEU A 559 -17.27 -24.68 43.74
N GLY A 560 -17.38 -25.11 42.49
CA GLY A 560 -18.39 -24.58 41.57
C GLY A 560 -19.81 -25.09 41.90
N ASP A 561 -20.85 -24.30 41.63
CA ASP A 561 -22.26 -24.69 41.83
C ASP A 561 -22.87 -25.58 40.72
N VAL A 562 -22.02 -26.08 39.82
CA VAL A 562 -22.34 -26.99 38.70
C VAL A 562 -21.30 -28.11 38.66
N ALA A 563 -21.75 -29.35 38.45
CA ALA A 563 -20.92 -30.52 38.24
C ALA A 563 -21.00 -31.02 36.80
N VAL A 564 -19.90 -31.54 36.26
CA VAL A 564 -19.81 -32.16 34.93
C VAL A 564 -19.99 -33.67 35.06
N THR A 565 -20.83 -34.24 34.20
CA THR A 565 -21.19 -35.68 34.22
C THR A 565 -21.04 -36.39 32.86
N GLN A 566 -20.63 -35.66 31.81
CA GLN A 566 -20.41 -36.16 30.45
C GLN A 566 -19.64 -35.13 29.61
N GLY A 567 -19.03 -35.59 28.52
CA GLY A 567 -18.45 -34.75 27.47
C GLY A 567 -17.18 -33.97 27.86
N ARG A 568 -16.98 -32.82 27.18
CA ARG A 568 -15.80 -31.96 27.38
C ARG A 568 -16.24 -30.57 27.83
N SER A 569 -15.55 -29.99 28.81
CA SER A 569 -15.88 -28.70 29.42
C SER A 569 -14.62 -27.85 29.63
N TYR A 570 -14.70 -26.55 29.39
CA TYR A 570 -13.60 -25.61 29.60
C TYR A 570 -14.01 -24.41 30.46
N TRP A 571 -13.11 -23.93 31.31
CA TRP A 571 -13.25 -22.61 31.95
C TRP A 571 -11.87 -21.98 32.15
N ALA A 572 -11.85 -20.65 32.36
CA ALA A 572 -10.64 -19.92 32.69
C ALA A 572 -10.77 -19.14 33.99
N CYS A 573 -9.66 -18.95 34.70
CA CYS A 573 -9.55 -18.11 35.88
C CYS A 573 -8.19 -17.41 35.96
N ALA A 574 -8.14 -16.24 36.58
CA ALA A 574 -6.92 -15.61 37.05
C ALA A 574 -6.68 -15.99 38.53
N VAL A 575 -5.43 -16.28 38.89
CA VAL A 575 -4.99 -16.43 40.29
C VAL A 575 -4.15 -15.22 40.64
N ASP A 576 -4.42 -14.59 41.78
CA ASP A 576 -3.68 -13.42 42.26
C ASP A 576 -2.20 -13.81 42.49
N PRO A 577 -1.21 -13.22 41.79
CA PRO A 577 0.19 -13.61 41.92
C PRO A 577 0.77 -13.44 43.33
N ALA A 578 0.14 -12.60 44.18
CA ALA A 578 0.52 -12.44 45.59
C ALA A 578 -0.02 -13.58 46.49
N SER A 579 -0.77 -14.54 45.95
CA SER A 579 -1.25 -15.71 46.70
C SER A 579 -0.10 -16.57 47.19
N TYR A 580 -0.14 -16.97 48.46
CA TYR A 580 0.89 -17.80 49.08
C TYR A 580 0.91 -19.21 48.46
N LEU A 581 -0.21 -19.93 48.56
CA LEU A 581 -0.39 -21.24 47.95
C LEU A 581 -1.88 -21.52 47.66
N VAL A 582 -2.20 -21.79 46.40
CA VAL A 582 -3.55 -22.08 45.88
C VAL A 582 -3.47 -23.31 44.99
N LYS A 583 -4.44 -24.22 45.13
CA LYS A 583 -4.64 -25.34 44.21
C LYS A 583 -5.89 -25.10 43.38
N VAL A 584 -5.76 -25.15 42.06
CA VAL A 584 -6.86 -24.98 41.10
C VAL A 584 -7.03 -26.28 40.33
N GLY A 585 -8.26 -26.79 40.21
CA GLY A 585 -8.48 -28.07 39.55
C GLY A 585 -9.91 -28.57 39.62
N VAL A 586 -10.02 -29.89 39.72
CA VAL A 586 -11.27 -30.66 39.64
C VAL A 586 -11.22 -31.87 40.58
N GLY A 587 -12.38 -32.39 40.95
CA GLY A 587 -12.49 -33.68 41.64
C GLY A 587 -13.93 -34.18 41.73
N LEU A 588 -14.08 -35.46 42.05
CA LEU A 588 -15.39 -36.08 42.29
C LEU A 588 -16.10 -35.43 43.48
N GLU A 589 -17.36 -35.04 43.29
CA GLU A 589 -18.17 -34.32 44.29
C GLU A 589 -18.16 -35.03 45.65
N SER A 590 -18.43 -36.34 45.66
CA SER A 590 -18.45 -37.17 46.86
C SER A 590 -17.09 -37.24 47.56
N LYS A 591 -15.99 -37.36 46.81
CA LYS A 591 -14.64 -37.45 47.39
C LYS A 591 -14.11 -36.10 47.87
N LEU A 592 -14.53 -35.00 47.24
CA LEU A 592 -14.29 -33.65 47.77
C LEU A 592 -15.08 -33.41 49.06
N GLN A 593 -16.34 -33.86 49.13
CA GLN A 593 -17.14 -33.79 50.37
C GLN A 593 -16.51 -34.65 51.49
N GLU A 594 -16.22 -35.92 51.24
CA GLU A 594 -15.54 -36.82 52.20
C GLU A 594 -14.21 -36.22 52.72
N SER A 595 -13.36 -35.72 51.81
CA SER A 595 -12.00 -35.26 52.15
C SER A 595 -11.95 -33.94 52.93
N PHE A 596 -13.00 -33.10 52.84
CA PHE A 596 -13.00 -31.74 53.41
C PHE A 596 -14.15 -31.44 54.38
N GLN A 597 -15.07 -32.37 54.62
CA GLN A 597 -16.08 -32.29 55.69
C GLN A 597 -15.75 -33.14 56.93
N GLY A 598 -14.66 -33.91 56.90
CA GLY A 598 -14.10 -34.55 58.09
C GLY A 598 -13.69 -33.54 59.17
N ALA A 599 -13.58 -34.01 60.42
CA ALA A 599 -13.17 -33.18 61.54
C ALA A 599 -11.78 -32.53 61.31
N PRO A 600 -11.49 -31.34 61.86
CA PRO A 600 -10.31 -30.54 61.52
C PRO A 600 -8.98 -31.06 62.11
N ASP A 601 -8.87 -32.36 62.38
CA ASP A 601 -7.68 -33.02 62.91
C ASP A 601 -7.07 -34.01 61.90
N VAL A 602 -5.90 -33.62 61.39
CA VAL A 602 -4.83 -34.52 60.90
C VAL A 602 -5.19 -35.50 59.76
N ILE A 603 -5.74 -35.02 58.64
CA ILE A 603 -5.47 -35.62 57.32
C ILE A 603 -5.05 -34.53 56.33
N SER A 604 -3.78 -34.56 55.92
CA SER A 604 -3.33 -33.95 54.66
C SER A 604 -3.46 -35.01 53.57
N PRO A 605 -4.03 -34.71 52.38
CA PRO A 605 -4.10 -35.67 51.29
C PRO A 605 -2.72 -35.88 50.66
N ARG A 606 -1.91 -36.75 51.30
CA ARG A 606 -0.67 -37.28 50.75
C ARG A 606 -0.98 -38.44 49.82
N TYR A 607 -1.14 -38.12 48.54
CA TYR A 607 -0.81 -39.05 47.46
C TYR A 607 0.54 -38.63 46.88
N ASP A 608 1.59 -38.81 47.69
CA ASP A 608 3.00 -38.77 47.25
C ASP A 608 3.42 -40.23 47.02
N PRO A 609 3.69 -40.66 45.77
CA PRO A 609 4.31 -41.95 45.53
C PRO A 609 5.79 -41.90 45.94
N ASP A 610 6.22 -42.97 46.61
CA ASP A 610 7.55 -43.22 47.18
C ASP A 610 7.85 -42.61 48.56
N SER A 611 8.00 -43.51 49.53
CA SER A 611 8.74 -43.33 50.78
C SER A 611 9.25 -44.71 51.21
N GLY A 612 10.11 -45.28 50.36
CA GLY A 612 10.60 -46.66 50.50
C GLY A 612 11.12 -47.01 51.90
N HIS A 613 10.42 -47.91 52.57
CA HIS A 613 10.98 -48.85 53.53
C HIS A 613 10.38 -50.24 53.28
N ASP A 614 11.24 -51.24 53.35
CA ASP A 614 11.01 -52.56 52.74
C ASP A 614 10.15 -53.47 53.63
N SER A 615 9.06 -54.00 53.08
CA SER A 615 8.21 -55.04 53.65
C SER A 615 7.25 -55.57 52.58
N GLY A 616 7.62 -56.69 51.98
CA GLY A 616 6.87 -57.28 50.86
C GLY A 616 5.49 -57.83 51.27
N ALA A 617 4.46 -57.34 50.58
CA ALA A 617 3.20 -58.04 50.39
C ALA A 617 2.82 -57.86 48.91
N GLU A 618 2.92 -58.93 48.13
CA GLU A 618 2.46 -58.92 46.73
C GLU A 618 0.93 -59.05 46.70
N ASP A 619 0.23 -57.98 46.32
CA ASP A 619 -1.18 -58.10 45.94
C ASP A 619 -1.53 -57.09 44.85
N ALA A 620 -2.22 -57.54 43.81
CA ALA A 620 -2.42 -56.78 42.57
C ALA A 620 -3.61 -55.83 42.68
N THR A 621 -3.40 -54.67 43.32
CA THR A 621 -4.41 -53.58 43.31
C THR A 621 -4.45 -52.90 41.95
N VAL A 622 -5.63 -52.90 41.33
CA VAL A 622 -5.92 -52.18 40.08
C VAL A 622 -5.57 -50.69 40.22
N GLU A 623 -4.93 -50.10 39.20
CA GLU A 623 -4.62 -48.66 39.16
C GLU A 623 -5.92 -47.83 39.15
N ALA A 624 -6.38 -47.45 40.34
CA ALA A 624 -7.50 -46.54 40.50
C ALA A 624 -7.08 -45.12 40.07
N LEU A 625 -7.86 -44.51 39.18
CA LEU A 625 -7.65 -43.12 38.77
C LEU A 625 -7.80 -42.19 39.99
N PRO A 626 -7.05 -41.08 40.07
CA PRO A 626 -7.10 -40.21 41.23
C PRO A 626 -8.46 -39.48 41.29
N PRO A 627 -9.11 -39.39 42.47
CA PRO A 627 -10.44 -38.77 42.60
C PRO A 627 -10.42 -37.22 42.53
N PHE A 628 -9.23 -36.63 42.41
CA PHE A 628 -9.03 -35.20 42.22
C PHE A 628 -7.72 -34.94 41.46
N ALA A 629 -7.69 -33.84 40.70
CA ALA A 629 -6.53 -33.39 39.95
C ALA A 629 -6.39 -31.87 40.07
N PHE A 630 -5.24 -31.43 40.60
CA PHE A 630 -4.99 -30.03 41.00
C PHE A 630 -3.64 -29.51 40.51
N LEU A 631 -3.65 -28.36 39.84
CA LEU A 631 -2.45 -27.57 39.60
C LEU A 631 -2.16 -26.72 40.83
N THR A 632 -0.94 -26.83 41.36
CA THR A 632 -0.51 -26.06 42.55
C THR A 632 0.24 -24.80 42.14
N ILE A 633 -0.17 -23.66 42.71
CA ILE A 633 0.31 -22.32 42.36
C ILE A 633 0.69 -21.58 43.65
N GLY A 634 1.85 -20.91 43.68
CA GLY A 634 2.27 -20.07 44.80
C GLY A 634 3.26 -19.00 44.37
N MET A 635 3.14 -17.79 44.92
CA MET A 635 4.03 -16.65 44.67
C MET A 635 4.28 -16.39 43.16
N GLY A 636 3.21 -16.39 42.36
CA GLY A 636 3.26 -16.16 40.91
C GLY A 636 3.86 -17.30 40.07
N LYS A 637 4.06 -18.50 40.65
CA LYS A 637 4.60 -19.68 39.95
C LYS A 637 3.69 -20.89 40.09
N ILE A 638 3.63 -21.69 39.03
CA ILE A 638 3.11 -23.05 39.03
C ILE A 638 4.22 -23.98 39.56
N LEU A 639 3.85 -24.92 40.43
CA LEU A 639 4.74 -25.95 40.98
C LEU A 639 4.39 -27.30 40.36
N LEU A 640 5.30 -27.87 39.57
CA LEU A 640 5.12 -29.20 38.97
C LEU A 640 5.83 -30.27 39.81
N GLY A 641 5.10 -31.35 40.12
CA GLY A 641 5.61 -32.51 40.89
C GLY A 641 6.50 -33.42 40.05
N SER A 642 7.36 -34.20 40.71
CA SER A 642 8.45 -34.97 40.07
C SER A 642 8.00 -36.19 39.23
N GLY A 643 6.69 -36.45 39.12
CA GLY A 643 6.12 -37.58 38.36
C GLY A 643 5.27 -37.17 37.13
N ALA A 644 5.20 -35.88 36.79
CA ALA A 644 4.41 -35.43 35.65
C ALA A 644 5.13 -35.70 34.31
N SER A 645 4.59 -36.58 33.47
CA SER A 645 5.13 -36.96 32.16
C SER A 645 5.12 -35.79 31.15
N SER A 646 6.11 -34.91 31.24
CA SER A 646 6.22 -33.74 30.37
C SER A 646 6.59 -34.15 28.95
N ASN A 647 5.62 -34.10 28.03
CA ASN A 647 5.82 -34.30 26.59
C ASN A 647 6.47 -33.05 25.95
N ALA A 648 7.61 -32.63 26.51
CA ALA A 648 8.36 -31.44 26.16
C ALA A 648 9.74 -31.84 25.60
N GLY A 649 9.86 -31.83 24.26
CA GLY A 649 11.12 -32.13 23.58
C GLY A 649 12.18 -31.04 23.79
N LEU A 650 12.92 -31.12 24.89
CA LEU A 650 14.10 -30.29 25.18
C LEU A 650 15.27 -31.20 25.59
N THR A 651 16.38 -31.09 24.88
CA THR A 651 17.57 -31.93 25.08
C THR A 651 18.53 -31.30 26.08
N GLY A 652 18.76 -31.98 27.21
CA GLY A 652 19.72 -31.61 28.23
C GLY A 652 19.98 -32.78 29.17
N ARG A 653 21.21 -32.95 29.66
CA ARG A 653 21.65 -34.12 30.45
C ARG A 653 21.98 -33.75 31.90
N ASP A 654 21.77 -34.75 32.76
CA ASP A 654 22.41 -35.00 34.05
C ASP A 654 22.27 -33.92 35.16
N GLY A 655 21.33 -34.15 36.08
CA GLY A 655 21.19 -33.45 37.36
C GLY A 655 20.09 -34.09 38.23
N PRO A 656 20.17 -34.04 39.58
CA PRO A 656 19.13 -34.60 40.45
C PRO A 656 17.82 -33.80 40.36
N ALA A 657 16.69 -34.46 40.66
CA ALA A 657 15.34 -33.93 40.43
C ALA A 657 15.05 -32.63 41.20
N ALA A 658 15.21 -31.49 40.53
CA ALA A 658 14.73 -30.20 41.00
C ALA A 658 13.27 -29.99 40.55
N SER A 659 12.40 -29.56 41.46
CA SER A 659 10.99 -29.30 41.16
C SER A 659 10.86 -28.20 40.09
N CYS A 660 10.26 -28.54 38.95
CA CYS A 660 10.15 -27.62 37.83
C CYS A 660 9.07 -26.56 38.13
N THR A 661 9.46 -25.29 38.20
CA THR A 661 8.52 -24.19 38.43
C THR A 661 8.33 -23.35 37.16
N VAL A 662 7.09 -23.17 36.73
CA VAL A 662 6.72 -22.42 35.51
C VAL A 662 6.06 -21.09 35.93
N PRO A 663 6.31 -19.96 35.25
CA PRO A 663 5.59 -18.71 35.55
C PRO A 663 4.08 -18.88 35.35
N LEU A 664 3.29 -18.30 36.26
CA LEU A 664 1.83 -18.29 36.17
C LEU A 664 1.38 -17.44 34.95
N PRO A 665 0.60 -17.99 33.99
CA PRO A 665 0.00 -17.19 32.92
C PRO A 665 -1.03 -16.19 33.48
N PRO A 666 -1.32 -15.09 32.77
CA PRO A 666 -2.30 -14.08 33.22
C PRO A 666 -3.73 -14.63 33.34
N ARG A 667 -4.03 -15.75 32.65
CA ARG A 667 -5.22 -16.57 32.85
C ARG A 667 -4.84 -18.04 32.72
N LEU A 668 -5.24 -18.85 33.69
CA LEU A 668 -5.18 -20.31 33.63
C LEU A 668 -6.48 -20.84 33.01
N GLY A 669 -6.37 -21.66 31.97
CA GLY A 669 -7.46 -22.45 31.41
C GLY A 669 -7.45 -23.86 31.99
N ILE A 670 -8.64 -24.42 32.22
CA ILE A 670 -8.85 -25.79 32.67
C ILE A 670 -9.81 -26.43 31.68
N CYS A 671 -9.40 -27.54 31.06
CA CYS A 671 -10.22 -28.33 30.14
C CYS A 671 -10.40 -29.74 30.73
N LEU A 672 -11.62 -30.07 31.16
CA LEU A 672 -12.01 -31.42 31.57
C LEU A 672 -12.51 -32.20 30.35
N ASP A 673 -12.03 -33.43 30.21
CA ASP A 673 -12.52 -34.42 29.26
C ASP A 673 -13.03 -35.62 30.05
N TYR A 674 -14.35 -35.65 30.28
CA TYR A 674 -15.00 -36.62 31.15
C TYR A 674 -14.90 -38.03 30.56
N GLU A 675 -15.17 -38.15 29.26
CA GLU A 675 -15.11 -39.41 28.49
C GLU A 675 -13.70 -40.03 28.48
N GLN A 676 -12.66 -39.20 28.46
CA GLN A 676 -11.27 -39.66 28.45
C GLN A 676 -10.64 -39.80 29.84
N GLY A 677 -11.35 -39.46 30.92
CA GLY A 677 -10.83 -39.51 32.29
C GLY A 677 -9.61 -38.60 32.50
N ARG A 678 -9.60 -37.40 31.90
CA ARG A 678 -8.44 -36.49 31.92
C ARG A 678 -8.81 -35.02 32.12
N VAL A 679 -7.93 -34.29 32.77
CA VAL A 679 -7.97 -32.81 32.85
C VAL A 679 -6.66 -32.22 32.33
N SER A 680 -6.78 -31.24 31.44
CA SER A 680 -5.68 -30.44 30.91
C SER A 680 -5.71 -29.03 31.49
N PHE A 681 -4.56 -28.57 31.97
CA PHE A 681 -4.30 -27.18 32.37
C PHE A 681 -3.56 -26.46 31.24
N LEU A 682 -4.02 -25.27 30.86
CA LEU A 682 -3.52 -24.51 29.70
C LEU A 682 -3.28 -23.04 30.04
N ASP A 683 -2.41 -22.37 29.30
CA ASP A 683 -2.41 -20.91 29.24
C ASP A 683 -3.62 -20.43 28.43
N ALA A 684 -4.54 -19.69 29.05
CA ALA A 684 -5.75 -19.17 28.40
C ALA A 684 -5.53 -17.89 27.57
N VAL A 685 -4.28 -17.66 27.11
CA VAL A 685 -3.93 -16.71 26.05
C VAL A 685 -3.41 -17.44 24.80
N SER A 686 -2.43 -18.34 24.94
CA SER A 686 -1.85 -19.09 23.82
C SER A 686 -2.48 -20.47 23.57
N PHE A 687 -3.34 -20.96 24.46
CA PHE A 687 -3.85 -22.34 24.53
C PHE A 687 -2.76 -23.42 24.58
N ARG A 688 -1.54 -23.05 24.97
CA ARG A 688 -0.46 -24.00 25.24
C ARG A 688 -0.76 -24.81 26.50
N GLY A 689 -0.70 -26.13 26.41
CA GLY A 689 -0.77 -27.02 27.57
C GLY A 689 0.39 -26.82 28.55
N LEU A 690 0.07 -26.88 29.84
CA LEU A 690 0.98 -26.69 30.98
C LEU A 690 1.18 -27.99 31.77
N LEU A 691 0.09 -28.74 31.98
CA LEU A 691 0.04 -30.03 32.64
C LEU A 691 -1.21 -30.78 32.18
N GLU A 692 -1.14 -32.10 32.04
CA GLU A 692 -2.30 -32.98 31.86
C GLU A 692 -2.26 -34.05 32.96
N CYS A 693 -3.43 -34.36 33.54
CA CYS A 693 -3.57 -35.33 34.62
C CYS A 693 -4.70 -36.33 34.32
N PRO A 694 -4.55 -37.61 34.69
CA PRO A 694 -5.68 -38.52 34.81
C PRO A 694 -6.64 -38.05 35.92
N LEU A 695 -7.90 -38.45 35.83
CA LEU A 695 -8.95 -38.19 36.81
C LEU A 695 -9.99 -39.31 36.80
N ASP A 696 -10.47 -39.70 37.97
CA ASP A 696 -11.65 -40.58 38.07
C ASP A 696 -12.94 -39.83 37.70
N CYS A 697 -13.66 -40.37 36.70
CA CYS A 697 -14.95 -39.87 36.22
C CYS A 697 -16.10 -40.85 36.55
N SER A 698 -16.00 -41.64 37.63
CA SER A 698 -17.08 -42.55 38.06
C SER A 698 -18.36 -41.84 38.55
N GLY A 699 -18.41 -40.51 38.54
CA GLY A 699 -19.49 -39.69 39.08
C GLY A 699 -19.27 -38.19 38.84
N PRO A 700 -20.13 -37.32 39.38
CA PRO A 700 -20.10 -35.88 39.10
C PRO A 700 -18.76 -35.24 39.48
N VAL A 701 -18.14 -34.55 38.53
CA VAL A 701 -16.85 -33.85 38.72
C VAL A 701 -17.10 -32.34 38.85
N CYS A 702 -16.67 -31.76 39.97
CA CYS A 702 -16.84 -30.33 40.26
C CYS A 702 -15.53 -29.55 40.03
N PRO A 703 -15.59 -28.30 39.51
CA PRO A 703 -14.50 -27.34 39.63
C PRO A 703 -14.18 -27.07 41.11
N ALA A 704 -12.90 -27.10 41.49
CA ALA A 704 -12.47 -27.00 42.88
C ALA A 704 -11.26 -26.06 43.04
N PHE A 705 -11.30 -25.26 44.10
CA PHE A 705 -10.30 -24.23 44.42
C PHE A 705 -9.94 -24.34 45.92
N CYS A 706 -8.71 -24.74 46.23
CA CYS A 706 -8.24 -24.88 47.61
C CYS A 706 -7.21 -23.81 47.93
N PHE A 707 -7.40 -23.10 49.04
CA PHE A 707 -6.54 -22.05 49.55
C PHE A 707 -5.77 -22.56 50.76
N ILE A 708 -4.45 -22.36 50.76
CA ILE A 708 -3.58 -22.74 51.86
C ILE A 708 -2.90 -21.44 52.31
N GLY A 709 -3.44 -20.82 53.36
CA GLY A 709 -3.13 -19.43 53.70
C GLY A 709 -3.82 -18.41 52.77
N GLY A 710 -3.26 -17.20 52.68
CA GLY A 710 -3.85 -16.08 51.92
C GLY A 710 -3.68 -16.23 50.40
N GLY A 711 -4.72 -15.90 49.65
CA GLY A 711 -4.70 -15.93 48.18
C GLY A 711 -6.07 -15.58 47.58
N ALA A 712 -6.12 -15.37 46.26
CA ALA A 712 -7.37 -15.07 45.57
C ALA A 712 -7.45 -15.64 44.16
N VAL A 713 -8.67 -15.95 43.71
CA VAL A 713 -9.00 -16.46 42.38
C VAL A 713 -10.20 -15.69 41.82
N GLN A 714 -10.16 -15.36 40.54
CA GLN A 714 -11.27 -14.75 39.80
C GLN A 714 -11.57 -15.55 38.52
N LEU A 715 -12.81 -15.99 38.36
CA LEU A 715 -13.31 -16.66 37.16
C LEU A 715 -13.41 -15.67 36.00
N GLN A 716 -13.12 -16.13 34.78
CA GLN A 716 -13.30 -15.35 33.56
C GLN A 716 -14.79 -15.00 33.36
N GLU A 717 -15.07 -13.73 33.10
CA GLU A 717 -16.42 -13.28 32.74
C GLU A 717 -16.76 -13.70 31.30
N PRO A 718 -18.03 -14.06 31.03
CA PRO A 718 -18.50 -14.29 29.66
C PRO A 718 -18.47 -12.99 28.86
N VAL A 719 -18.41 -13.14 27.55
CA VAL A 719 -18.17 -12.07 26.59
C VAL A 719 -19.46 -11.36 26.18
N GLY A 720 -20.59 -12.08 26.24
CA GLY A 720 -21.93 -11.57 25.93
C GLY A 720 -22.76 -11.19 27.16
N THR A 721 -24.01 -11.64 27.19
CA THR A 721 -24.94 -11.42 28.32
C THR A 721 -24.50 -12.18 29.57
N LYS A 722 -24.57 -11.54 30.74
CA LYS A 722 -24.27 -12.21 32.00
C LYS A 722 -25.37 -13.26 32.28
N PRO A 723 -25.04 -14.56 32.44
CA PRO A 723 -26.04 -15.57 32.74
C PRO A 723 -26.64 -15.32 34.12
N GLU A 724 -27.96 -15.20 34.19
CA GLU A 724 -28.66 -15.05 35.46
C GLU A 724 -28.62 -16.36 36.26
N ARG A 725 -28.34 -16.25 37.56
CA ARG A 725 -28.27 -17.41 38.45
C ARG A 725 -29.67 -17.95 38.74
N LYS A 726 -30.07 -19.01 38.04
CA LYS A 726 -31.25 -19.81 38.38
C LYS A 726 -31.07 -20.36 39.81
N VAL A 727 -31.96 -19.96 40.73
CA VAL A 727 -31.86 -20.34 42.14
C VAL A 727 -32.35 -21.77 42.34
N THR A 728 -31.43 -22.74 42.41
CA THR A 728 -31.73 -24.11 42.83
C THR A 728 -31.81 -24.22 44.35
N ILE A 729 -32.98 -24.65 44.84
CA ILE A 729 -33.20 -25.01 46.24
C ILE A 729 -33.12 -26.53 46.35
N GLY A 730 -31.95 -27.04 46.76
CA GLY A 730 -31.66 -28.46 46.90
C GLY A 730 -30.89 -29.04 45.70
N GLY A 731 -29.73 -29.63 45.97
CA GLY A 731 -28.83 -30.22 44.96
C GLY A 731 -28.00 -29.22 44.16
N PHE A 732 -26.87 -29.69 43.63
CA PHE A 732 -26.17 -29.03 42.53
C PHE A 732 -27.00 -29.13 41.25
N ALA A 733 -26.90 -28.14 40.36
CA ALA A 733 -27.51 -28.24 39.04
C ALA A 733 -26.72 -29.24 38.19
N LYS A 734 -27.37 -30.35 37.79
CA LYS A 734 -26.84 -31.24 36.75
C LYS A 734 -27.02 -30.59 35.39
N LEU A 735 -26.04 -30.78 34.51
CA LEU A 735 -26.15 -30.49 33.08
C LEU A 735 -26.52 -31.79 32.36
N ASP A 736 -27.72 -31.82 31.79
CA ASP A 736 -28.17 -32.83 30.82
C ASP A 736 -27.58 -32.58 29.42
#